data_AF-A0A0D6KAQ9-F1
#
_entry.id   AF-A0A0D6KAQ9-F1
#
_cell.length_a   1.000
_cell.length_b   1.000
_cell.length_c   1.000
_cell.angle_alpha   90.00
_cell.angle_beta   90.00
_cell.angle_gamma   90.00
#
_symmetry.space_group_name_H-M   'P 1'
#
loop_
_entity.id
_entity.type
_entity.pdbx_description
1 polymer ?
#
loop_
_entity_poly.entity_id
_entity_poly.type
_entity_poly.pdbx_seq_one_letter_code
_entity_poly.pdbx_strand_id
1 'polypeptide(L)'
;MTYLRETSVINSNYELQSNEVMGGYELISHPSDIEETHWNEWLASAVDPGIIELNVISVSGTDAYDYLFYGQNVPRRNDGRLRDGVLKKYRHIEGLSWWCSGIDPLNDESPMQWGCMKPNHPRRDPNKVHKVIKYEHPLRVPTRAFFLAVPDEIWEVVAARYEKTISDEDKTNGFWHWVWKYNIPLVICEGAKKAGALLTLGYAAIALPGVNGGYRSPKDEFGQPIGEKHLIPDLQHFATLGRKFIICFDHDTKPETIQRVNIAIAQTTKLLTKCGCQVLVTEWSYPEKGIDDLIVARGSDVAHEVIRQALTLEQWQVKGYSLLSYNAAQTINQRYLGELLIPDDAKLILLKSPKGSGKTESFVPIVSEAISNGQPVLLLSHRVQLAQALADRLGIPYITEVRNSETGILLGFALCVDSLHPNGQAKFNAIHWREPLVIIDESEQVIWHLLSANTDVKKHRVEVLNQLSQLFKNALAPGRGRIIVADADLSDLSAEMVMGLAETKVTPWVVVNNWKGQPWNIYHYNQTTPVNWLAALEAHIADGGKPFIALDCQKAKSKWGTKVLEARLKKQFPDSKILRIDSETILDPEKEAYGCIERLNKVLLEYDIVLASPSIGTGVSIDIRKHFTSVWGCFMGVAPENATRQAIARVREDVPRHLWVARHGLGKIGNGAMNLKSLLASEHQRFQANLKMLQDASLIIDGAEININRTALNIFGKMSCRINAGMIHYRESVLQGLGDEGHNIIDVYDNKTRKKLDQEITTQKNELYDGECEDVAATDTSQMTPTKYEALQQQRSKTTAERHIERKYKLEQRYGVEVTKELVQKDDAGYYPQLRLHYYLTIGREFVADRDRKLGEKMLQAKSAWLPDFNGGQLGLVIHALEWLGIPNFIADDRQLRGTDADLVEIANQALRLKWQVKTVLGITLSNNDSPIVILRRLLSKIGLSLKYVGRDGTGERQRVYRVVGGDDGRDKIFQNWLALEKPQA
;
A
#
# COMPACT_ATOMS: atom_id res chain seq x y z
N MET A 1 -36.19 -4.61 -51.20
CA MET A 1 -35.48 -4.70 -52.48
C MET A 1 -34.00 -4.78 -52.15
N THR A 2 -33.45 -5.97 -51.89
CA THR A 2 -32.63 -6.78 -52.83
C THR A 2 -31.45 -5.94 -53.34
N TYR A 3 -30.19 -6.21 -53.00
CA TYR A 3 -29.47 -7.43 -53.38
C TYR A 3 -28.18 -7.64 -52.56
N LEU A 4 -27.88 -8.93 -52.34
CA LEU A 4 -26.61 -9.53 -51.95
C LEU A 4 -25.43 -9.13 -52.85
N ARG A 5 -24.20 -9.24 -52.33
CA ARG A 5 -23.05 -9.74 -53.10
C ARG A 5 -21.94 -10.30 -52.21
N GLU A 6 -21.82 -11.62 -52.26
CA GLU A 6 -20.58 -12.36 -52.07
C GLU A 6 -19.55 -11.93 -53.12
N THR A 7 -18.27 -11.95 -52.76
CA THR A 7 -17.21 -12.12 -53.76
C THR A 7 -16.03 -12.84 -53.11
N SER A 8 -15.73 -14.01 -53.63
CA SER A 8 -14.45 -14.68 -53.51
C SER A 8 -13.98 -15.03 -54.93
N VAL A 9 -12.64 -15.10 -55.08
CA VAL A 9 -11.89 -15.89 -56.09
C VAL A 9 -11.43 -15.18 -57.40
N ILE A 10 -10.17 -14.73 -57.34
CA ILE A 10 -9.02 -15.07 -58.22
C ILE A 10 -8.58 -14.17 -59.41
N ASN A 11 -7.29 -13.81 -59.31
CA ASN A 11 -6.21 -13.53 -60.27
C ASN A 11 -6.35 -12.47 -61.38
N SER A 12 -5.39 -11.54 -61.37
CA SER A 12 -4.39 -11.46 -62.45
C SER A 12 -3.18 -10.60 -62.04
N ASN A 13 -2.01 -11.10 -62.44
CA ASN A 13 -0.67 -10.54 -62.26
C ASN A 13 -0.49 -9.19 -62.95
N TYR A 14 0.32 -8.31 -62.35
CA TYR A 14 1.34 -7.56 -63.09
C TYR A 14 2.54 -7.28 -62.18
N GLU A 15 3.69 -7.70 -62.65
CA GLU A 15 5.03 -7.51 -62.09
C GLU A 15 5.37 -6.02 -61.93
N LEU A 16 5.89 -5.63 -60.76
CA LEU A 16 6.73 -4.45 -60.61
C LEU A 16 7.92 -4.81 -59.73
N GLN A 17 9.08 -4.65 -60.37
CA GLN A 17 10.45 -4.74 -59.89
C GLN A 17 10.64 -4.45 -58.40
N SER A 18 11.08 -5.46 -57.65
CA SER A 18 11.70 -5.33 -56.34
C SER A 18 13.14 -5.80 -56.41
N ASN A 19 14.04 -4.88 -56.80
CA ASN A 19 15.47 -5.00 -56.54
C ASN A 19 15.89 -3.79 -55.70
N GLU A 20 16.74 -4.05 -54.70
CA GLU A 20 17.46 -3.10 -53.84
C GLU A 20 16.63 -2.44 -52.72
N VAL A 21 16.56 -3.10 -51.55
CA VAL A 21 17.38 -2.82 -50.35
C VAL A 21 17.26 -4.03 -49.41
N MET A 22 18.11 -5.04 -49.61
CA MET A 22 18.35 -6.11 -48.63
C MET A 22 19.68 -5.80 -47.95
N GLY A 23 19.61 -5.08 -46.82
CA GLY A 23 20.74 -4.94 -45.90
C GLY A 23 21.04 -6.30 -45.28
N GLY A 24 22.30 -6.73 -45.37
CA GLY A 24 22.75 -8.09 -45.04
C GLY A 24 22.43 -8.53 -43.62
N TYR A 25 21.70 -9.62 -43.51
CA TYR A 25 21.84 -10.55 -42.39
C TYR A 25 22.92 -11.56 -42.82
N GLU A 26 24.06 -11.57 -42.13
CA GLU A 26 24.97 -12.71 -42.20
C GLU A 26 24.20 -13.96 -41.75
N LEU A 27 24.14 -14.98 -42.59
CA LEU A 27 23.69 -16.31 -42.21
C LEU A 27 24.70 -16.86 -41.21
N ILE A 28 24.41 -16.72 -39.91
CA ILE A 28 25.22 -17.33 -38.84
C ILE A 28 25.11 -18.85 -39.03
N SER A 29 26.17 -19.49 -39.51
CA SER A 29 26.24 -20.94 -39.67
C SER A 29 26.10 -21.63 -38.32
N HIS A 30 25.21 -22.62 -38.22
CA HIS A 30 25.04 -23.40 -36.98
C HIS A 30 26.14 -24.49 -36.87
N PRO A 31 26.56 -24.86 -35.65
CA PRO A 31 27.48 -25.99 -35.42
C PRO A 31 26.93 -27.32 -35.95
N SER A 32 27.80 -28.26 -36.34
CA SER A 32 27.40 -29.58 -36.86
C SER A 32 26.57 -30.42 -35.89
N ASP A 33 26.78 -30.20 -34.59
CA ASP A 33 26.20 -31.00 -33.51
C ASP A 33 24.83 -30.42 -33.06
N ILE A 34 24.38 -29.35 -33.72
CA ILE A 34 23.10 -28.70 -33.48
C ILE A 34 22.33 -28.61 -34.80
N GLU A 35 21.17 -29.25 -34.87
CA GLU A 35 20.27 -29.13 -36.03
C GLU A 35 19.77 -27.69 -36.20
N GLU A 36 19.66 -27.25 -37.45
CA GLU A 36 19.27 -25.88 -37.82
C GLU A 36 17.98 -25.43 -37.11
N THR A 37 17.00 -26.34 -37.01
CA THR A 37 15.72 -26.07 -36.34
C THR A 37 15.87 -25.76 -34.85
N HIS A 38 16.79 -26.44 -34.16
CA HIS A 38 17.06 -26.21 -32.73
C HIS A 38 17.87 -24.93 -32.52
N TRP A 39 18.86 -24.67 -33.38
CA TRP A 39 19.65 -23.44 -33.39
C TRP A 39 18.76 -22.21 -33.54
N ASN A 40 17.91 -22.22 -34.58
CA ASN A 40 16.96 -21.13 -34.84
C ASN A 40 15.93 -20.97 -33.71
N GLU A 41 15.54 -22.04 -33.02
CA GLU A 41 14.61 -21.96 -31.87
C GLU A 41 15.20 -21.19 -30.69
N TRP A 42 16.51 -21.25 -30.48
CA TRP A 42 17.21 -20.53 -29.42
C TRP A 42 17.54 -19.10 -29.83
N LEU A 43 17.97 -18.88 -31.08
CA LEU A 43 18.14 -17.52 -31.64
C LEU A 43 16.83 -16.72 -31.60
N ALA A 44 15.70 -17.37 -31.89
CA ALA A 44 14.38 -16.75 -31.79
C ALA A 44 13.97 -16.36 -30.36
N SER A 45 14.72 -16.79 -29.34
CA SER A 45 14.59 -16.37 -27.93
C SER A 45 15.64 -15.30 -27.53
N ALA A 46 16.27 -14.63 -28.51
CA ALA A 46 17.31 -13.61 -28.29
C ALA A 46 18.51 -14.10 -27.47
N VAL A 47 18.92 -15.35 -27.69
CA VAL A 47 20.12 -15.92 -27.05
C VAL A 47 21.34 -15.75 -27.97
N ASP A 48 22.46 -15.32 -27.40
CA ASP A 48 23.74 -15.21 -28.09
C ASP A 48 24.20 -16.55 -28.69
N PRO A 49 24.66 -16.58 -29.96
CA PRO A 49 25.16 -17.79 -30.61
C PRO A 49 26.18 -18.60 -29.79
N GLY A 50 27.13 -17.94 -29.13
CA GLY A 50 28.17 -18.62 -28.35
C GLY A 50 27.60 -19.31 -27.10
N ILE A 51 26.55 -18.75 -26.50
CA ILE A 51 25.82 -19.43 -25.41
C ILE A 51 25.11 -20.68 -25.92
N ILE A 52 24.51 -20.62 -27.12
CA ILE A 52 23.82 -21.78 -27.72
C ILE A 52 24.83 -22.90 -27.98
N GLU A 53 25.95 -22.57 -28.63
CA GLU A 53 27.01 -23.51 -28.98
C GLU A 53 27.58 -24.26 -27.76
N LEU A 54 27.82 -23.54 -26.65
CA LEU A 54 28.40 -24.15 -25.45
C LEU A 54 27.43 -25.02 -24.64
N ASN A 55 26.11 -24.89 -24.83
CA ASN A 55 25.12 -25.45 -23.91
C ASN A 55 24.05 -26.34 -24.53
N VAL A 56 23.95 -26.37 -25.86
CA VAL A 56 22.87 -27.08 -26.58
C VAL A 56 23.46 -28.06 -27.56
N ILE A 57 22.93 -29.29 -27.57
CA ILE A 57 23.25 -30.30 -28.57
C ILE A 57 21.96 -30.95 -29.09
N SER A 58 22.00 -31.45 -30.33
CA SER A 58 20.91 -32.23 -30.90
C SER A 58 21.15 -33.71 -30.69
N VAL A 59 20.14 -34.41 -30.17
CA VAL A 59 20.22 -35.83 -29.83
C VAL A 59 19.04 -36.55 -30.49
N SER A 60 19.28 -37.75 -31.00
CA SER A 60 18.24 -38.61 -31.57
C SER A 60 18.56 -40.08 -31.34
N GLY A 61 17.61 -40.97 -31.65
CA GLY A 61 17.81 -42.41 -31.53
C GLY A 61 18.00 -42.86 -30.08
N THR A 62 18.83 -43.89 -29.89
CA THR A 62 19.05 -44.52 -28.59
C THR A 62 19.90 -43.68 -27.64
N ASP A 63 20.69 -42.75 -28.17
CA ASP A 63 21.63 -41.94 -27.37
C ASP A 63 20.87 -41.00 -26.42
N ALA A 64 19.63 -40.64 -26.75
CA ALA A 64 18.75 -39.85 -25.90
C ALA A 64 18.47 -40.50 -24.53
N TYR A 65 18.55 -41.83 -24.42
CA TYR A 65 18.33 -42.52 -23.16
C TYR A 65 19.47 -42.29 -22.15
N ASP A 66 20.70 -42.10 -22.61
CA ASP A 66 21.85 -41.95 -21.71
C ASP A 66 21.77 -40.65 -20.89
N TYR A 67 21.17 -39.61 -21.46
CA TYR A 67 20.94 -38.33 -20.80
C TYR A 67 19.84 -38.39 -19.72
N LEU A 68 18.81 -39.21 -19.89
CA LEU A 68 17.65 -39.23 -19.00
C LEU A 68 17.64 -40.35 -17.96
N PHE A 69 18.44 -41.42 -18.12
CA PHE A 69 18.27 -42.64 -17.32
C PHE A 69 19.52 -43.09 -16.53
N TYR A 70 20.44 -42.17 -16.22
CA TYR A 70 21.63 -42.47 -15.41
C TYR A 70 21.36 -42.59 -13.89
N GLY A 71 20.16 -42.26 -13.40
CA GLY A 71 19.84 -42.29 -11.97
C GLY A 71 19.86 -43.70 -11.35
N GLN A 72 20.43 -43.84 -10.16
CA GLN A 72 20.59 -45.14 -9.46
C GLN A 72 19.27 -45.89 -9.23
N ASN A 73 18.18 -45.15 -8.99
CA ASN A 73 16.88 -45.74 -8.69
C ASN A 73 16.01 -45.95 -9.93
N VAL A 74 16.53 -45.79 -11.16
CA VAL A 74 15.73 -46.02 -12.37
C VAL A 74 15.33 -47.50 -12.48
N PRO A 75 14.05 -47.85 -12.75
CA PRO A 75 13.62 -49.23 -12.85
C PRO A 75 14.32 -50.00 -13.97
N ARG A 76 15.20 -50.93 -13.59
CA ARG A 76 15.93 -51.83 -14.49
C ARG A 76 15.52 -53.29 -14.25
N ARG A 77 15.79 -54.14 -15.24
CA ARG A 77 15.76 -55.60 -15.17
C ARG A 77 17.08 -56.10 -14.57
N ASN A 78 17.15 -57.39 -14.22
CA ASN A 78 18.36 -58.01 -13.66
C ASN A 78 19.56 -57.97 -14.63
N ASP A 79 19.30 -57.85 -15.93
CA ASP A 79 20.30 -57.70 -17.00
C ASP A 79 20.75 -56.23 -17.22
N GLY A 80 20.31 -55.30 -16.37
CA GLY A 80 20.67 -53.87 -16.45
C GLY A 80 19.82 -53.05 -17.44
N ARG A 81 18.99 -53.68 -18.28
CA ARG A 81 18.12 -52.99 -19.24
C ARG A 81 17.00 -52.24 -18.54
N LEU A 82 16.59 -51.08 -19.06
CA LEU A 82 15.38 -50.38 -18.61
C LEU A 82 14.15 -51.29 -18.74
N ARG A 83 13.25 -51.26 -17.76
CA ARG A 83 12.00 -52.03 -17.82
C ARG A 83 11.15 -51.57 -19.01
N ASP A 84 10.43 -52.51 -19.63
CA ASP A 84 9.64 -52.27 -20.85
C ASP A 84 8.61 -51.16 -20.70
N GLY A 85 8.01 -51.01 -19.51
CA GLY A 85 7.09 -49.90 -19.21
C GLY A 85 7.75 -48.51 -19.27
N VAL A 86 9.02 -48.40 -18.88
CA VAL A 86 9.79 -47.15 -19.00
C VAL A 86 10.11 -46.88 -20.47
N LEU A 87 10.64 -47.88 -21.19
CA LEU A 87 10.93 -47.76 -22.62
C LEU A 87 9.69 -47.35 -23.43
N LYS A 88 8.54 -48.00 -23.20
CA LYS A 88 7.28 -47.64 -23.87
C LYS A 88 6.83 -46.22 -23.56
N LYS A 89 7.01 -45.77 -22.32
CA LYS A 89 6.62 -44.42 -21.88
C LYS A 89 7.46 -43.32 -22.52
N TYR A 90 8.76 -43.56 -22.73
CA TYR A 90 9.71 -42.55 -23.19
C TYR A 90 10.16 -42.72 -24.64
N ARG A 91 9.61 -43.69 -25.40
CA ARG A 91 9.94 -43.90 -26.82
C ARG A 91 9.92 -42.63 -27.69
N HIS A 92 9.10 -41.63 -27.34
CA HIS A 92 9.03 -40.37 -28.08
C HIS A 92 10.34 -39.58 -28.11
N ILE A 93 11.27 -39.81 -27.17
CA ILE A 93 12.59 -39.17 -27.15
C ILE A 93 13.57 -39.73 -28.19
N GLU A 94 13.25 -40.88 -28.80
CA GLU A 94 14.06 -41.44 -29.90
C GLU A 94 13.97 -40.59 -31.17
N GLY A 95 12.91 -39.76 -31.29
CA GLY A 95 12.85 -38.71 -32.28
C GLY A 95 13.86 -37.59 -32.00
N LEU A 96 14.06 -36.72 -32.99
CA LEU A 96 14.97 -35.59 -32.84
C LEU A 96 14.57 -34.71 -31.65
N SER A 97 15.53 -34.42 -30.79
CA SER A 97 15.39 -33.65 -29.55
C SER A 97 16.61 -32.75 -29.38
N TRP A 98 16.48 -31.63 -28.67
CA TRP A 98 17.66 -30.95 -28.13
C TRP A 98 17.86 -31.27 -26.64
N TRP A 99 19.12 -31.34 -26.23
CA TRP A 99 19.55 -31.42 -24.84
C TRP A 99 20.26 -30.13 -24.46
N CYS A 100 19.88 -29.57 -23.31
CA CYS A 100 20.57 -28.44 -22.71
C CYS A 100 21.09 -28.81 -21.32
N SER A 101 22.40 -28.63 -21.14
CA SER A 101 23.09 -28.69 -19.84
C SER A 101 24.13 -27.58 -19.80
N GLY A 102 24.45 -27.12 -18.60
CA GLY A 102 25.47 -26.10 -18.39
C GLY A 102 26.65 -26.64 -17.57
N ILE A 103 27.07 -25.85 -16.60
CA ILE A 103 28.18 -26.10 -15.69
C ILE A 103 27.66 -26.50 -14.30
N ASP A 104 28.37 -27.36 -13.57
CA ASP A 104 28.07 -27.67 -12.18
C ASP A 104 28.94 -26.81 -11.23
N PRO A 105 28.37 -25.75 -10.62
CA PRO A 105 29.12 -24.88 -9.71
C PRO A 105 29.47 -25.57 -8.38
N LEU A 106 28.96 -26.78 -8.13
CA LEU A 106 29.28 -27.57 -6.95
C LEU A 106 30.35 -28.64 -7.20
N ASN A 107 30.84 -28.75 -8.44
CA ASN A 107 31.81 -29.75 -8.85
C ASN A 107 32.88 -29.13 -9.76
N ASP A 108 33.64 -28.17 -9.20
CA ASP A 108 34.78 -27.50 -9.84
C ASP A 108 34.50 -27.00 -11.26
N GLU A 109 33.29 -26.49 -11.50
CA GLU A 109 32.86 -25.91 -12.78
C GLU A 109 32.96 -26.89 -13.96
N SER A 110 32.90 -28.19 -13.67
CA SER A 110 32.82 -29.24 -14.68
C SER A 110 31.47 -29.24 -15.41
N PRO A 111 31.39 -29.82 -16.62
CA PRO A 111 30.12 -29.98 -17.32
C PRO A 111 29.06 -30.68 -16.45
N MET A 112 27.89 -30.05 -16.35
CA MET A 112 26.77 -30.55 -15.55
C MET A 112 26.18 -31.80 -16.19
N GLN A 113 26.19 -32.92 -15.46
CA GLN A 113 25.53 -34.15 -15.92
C GLN A 113 24.00 -33.99 -15.99
N TRP A 114 23.42 -33.17 -15.13
CA TRP A 114 21.98 -32.88 -15.14
C TRP A 114 21.61 -31.83 -16.20
N GLY A 115 20.46 -32.02 -16.85
CA GLY A 115 19.97 -31.07 -17.84
C GLY A 115 18.50 -31.27 -18.20
N CYS A 116 18.11 -30.79 -19.37
CA CYS A 116 16.76 -30.90 -19.90
C CYS A 116 16.76 -31.27 -21.38
N MET A 117 15.89 -32.22 -21.70
CA MET A 117 15.59 -32.61 -23.07
C MET A 117 14.26 -32.02 -23.52
N LYS A 118 14.23 -31.42 -24.71
CA LYS A 118 12.99 -31.03 -25.38
C LYS A 118 12.84 -31.82 -26.69
N PRO A 119 11.98 -32.84 -26.73
CA PRO A 119 11.68 -33.56 -27.96
C PRO A 119 10.88 -32.71 -28.95
N ASN A 120 11.16 -32.85 -30.24
CA ASN A 120 10.34 -32.23 -31.30
C ASN A 120 8.91 -32.77 -31.33
N HIS A 121 8.73 -34.01 -30.86
CA HIS A 121 7.44 -34.65 -30.69
C HIS A 121 7.18 -35.00 -29.22
N PRO A 122 6.77 -34.01 -28.40
CA PRO A 122 6.53 -34.21 -26.98
C PRO A 122 5.31 -35.10 -26.72
N ARG A 123 5.38 -35.93 -25.67
CA ARG A 123 4.26 -36.81 -25.27
C ARG A 123 3.17 -36.07 -24.50
N ARG A 124 1.97 -36.65 -24.48
CA ARG A 124 0.85 -36.19 -23.64
C ARG A 124 1.02 -36.66 -22.19
N ASP A 125 0.49 -35.87 -21.26
CA ASP A 125 0.38 -36.25 -19.86
C ASP A 125 -0.72 -37.30 -19.71
N PRO A 126 -0.41 -38.53 -19.24
CA PRO A 126 -1.41 -39.60 -19.11
C PRO A 126 -2.52 -39.27 -18.10
N ASN A 127 -2.26 -38.37 -17.14
CA ASN A 127 -3.24 -37.95 -16.15
C ASN A 127 -3.99 -36.68 -16.57
N LYS A 128 -3.52 -36.00 -17.62
CA LYS A 128 -4.09 -34.75 -18.13
C LYS A 128 -4.04 -34.77 -19.66
N VAL A 129 -5.02 -35.44 -20.28
CA VAL A 129 -5.04 -35.75 -21.72
C VAL A 129 -4.88 -34.51 -22.63
N HIS A 130 -5.25 -33.32 -22.14
CA HIS A 130 -5.11 -32.03 -22.84
C HIS A 130 -3.74 -31.35 -22.66
N LYS A 131 -2.87 -31.86 -21.77
CA LYS A 131 -1.58 -31.28 -21.45
C LYS A 131 -0.45 -32.08 -22.12
N VAL A 132 0.47 -31.36 -22.75
CA VAL A 132 1.67 -31.92 -23.37
C VAL A 132 2.88 -31.67 -22.45
N ILE A 133 3.73 -32.69 -22.28
CA ILE A 133 4.97 -32.58 -21.51
C ILE A 133 6.08 -32.20 -22.49
N LYS A 134 6.35 -30.89 -22.56
CA LYS A 134 7.32 -30.32 -23.50
C LYS A 134 8.78 -30.63 -23.13
N TYR A 135 9.06 -30.76 -21.83
CA TYR A 135 10.40 -30.90 -21.28
C TYR A 135 10.49 -32.17 -20.45
N GLU A 136 11.54 -32.96 -20.67
CA GLU A 136 11.88 -34.15 -19.90
C GLU A 136 13.18 -33.90 -19.12
N HIS A 137 13.25 -34.43 -17.90
CA HIS A 137 14.40 -34.33 -17.01
C HIS A 137 14.82 -35.72 -16.55
N PRO A 138 16.09 -35.92 -16.13
CA PRO A 138 16.58 -37.22 -15.70
C PRO A 138 15.67 -37.90 -14.66
N LEU A 139 15.30 -39.15 -14.95
CA LEU A 139 14.28 -39.88 -14.19
C LEU A 139 14.80 -40.25 -12.79
N ARG A 140 14.02 -39.92 -11.76
CA ARG A 140 14.36 -40.19 -10.34
C ARG A 140 15.66 -39.51 -9.88
N VAL A 141 16.07 -38.45 -10.57
CA VAL A 141 17.16 -37.56 -10.14
C VAL A 141 16.53 -36.26 -9.64
N PRO A 142 16.97 -35.70 -8.49
CA PRO A 142 16.51 -34.39 -8.04
C PRO A 142 16.83 -33.30 -9.09
N THR A 143 15.86 -32.44 -9.39
CA THR A 143 16.04 -31.37 -10.39
C THR A 143 17.05 -30.31 -9.93
N ARG A 144 18.03 -29.94 -10.75
CA ARG A 144 19.00 -28.87 -10.44
C ARG A 144 18.57 -27.53 -11.04
N ALA A 145 19.33 -26.46 -10.79
CA ALA A 145 19.27 -25.22 -11.56
C ALA A 145 20.21 -25.27 -12.77
N PHE A 146 19.91 -24.53 -13.83
CA PHE A 146 20.81 -24.37 -14.97
C PHE A 146 21.76 -23.19 -14.74
N PHE A 147 23.05 -23.49 -14.87
CA PHE A 147 24.15 -22.52 -14.88
C PHE A 147 24.81 -22.63 -16.26
N LEU A 148 24.33 -21.87 -17.24
CA LEU A 148 24.83 -22.01 -18.62
C LEU A 148 26.33 -21.64 -18.68
N ALA A 149 27.11 -22.37 -19.47
CA ALA A 149 28.46 -21.96 -19.86
C ALA A 149 28.38 -20.63 -20.63
N VAL A 150 29.30 -19.70 -20.35
CA VAL A 150 29.28 -18.32 -20.84
C VAL A 150 30.56 -18.06 -21.63
N PRO A 151 30.47 -17.60 -22.91
CA PRO A 151 31.65 -17.17 -23.67
C PRO A 151 32.38 -15.99 -23.01
N ASP A 152 33.68 -15.87 -23.27
CA ASP A 152 34.52 -14.81 -22.71
C ASP A 152 33.98 -13.41 -23.05
N GLU A 153 33.45 -13.20 -24.26
CA GLU A 153 32.88 -11.92 -24.69
C GLU A 153 31.66 -11.53 -23.85
N ILE A 154 30.78 -12.49 -23.56
CA ILE A 154 29.61 -12.25 -22.71
C ILE A 154 30.03 -12.06 -21.25
N TRP A 155 31.04 -12.79 -20.78
CA TRP A 155 31.61 -12.57 -19.46
C TRP A 155 32.15 -11.13 -19.32
N GLU A 156 32.88 -10.62 -20.32
CA GLU A 156 33.35 -9.24 -20.35
C GLU A 156 32.20 -8.22 -20.27
N VAL A 157 31.07 -8.48 -20.94
CA VAL A 157 29.86 -7.63 -20.83
C VAL A 157 29.28 -7.65 -19.41
N VAL A 158 29.21 -8.82 -18.77
CA VAL A 158 28.74 -8.96 -17.37
C VAL A 158 29.71 -8.24 -16.41
N ALA A 159 31.02 -8.41 -16.61
CA ALA A 159 32.08 -7.78 -15.84
C ALA A 159 32.02 -6.25 -15.92
N ALA A 160 31.83 -5.70 -17.12
CA ALA A 160 31.63 -4.28 -17.35
C ALA A 160 30.37 -3.74 -16.65
N ARG A 161 29.24 -4.47 -16.73
CA ARG A 161 27.97 -4.06 -16.08
C ARG A 161 28.10 -3.90 -14.56
N TYR A 162 28.89 -4.76 -13.92
CA TYR A 162 29.03 -4.77 -12.46
C TYR A 162 30.33 -4.13 -11.96
N GLU A 163 31.09 -3.48 -12.85
CA GLU A 163 32.35 -2.80 -12.54
C GLU A 163 33.35 -3.73 -11.81
N LYS A 164 33.49 -4.96 -12.31
CA LYS A 164 34.41 -5.97 -11.78
C LYS A 164 35.36 -6.45 -12.86
N THR A 165 36.64 -6.52 -12.53
CA THR A 165 37.68 -7.03 -13.44
C THR A 165 37.70 -8.56 -13.45
N ILE A 166 38.17 -9.14 -14.55
CA ILE A 166 38.43 -10.58 -14.69
C ILE A 166 39.95 -10.76 -14.58
N SER A 167 40.42 -11.55 -13.63
CA SER A 167 41.84 -11.93 -13.50
C SER A 167 42.13 -13.27 -14.19
N ASP A 168 43.41 -13.58 -14.42
CA ASP A 168 43.82 -14.88 -15.00
C ASP A 168 43.44 -16.07 -14.10
N GLU A 169 43.46 -15.86 -12.77
CA GLU A 169 42.96 -16.84 -11.80
C GLU A 169 41.45 -17.05 -11.97
N ASP A 170 40.69 -15.99 -12.22
CA ASP A 170 39.25 -16.12 -12.44
C ASP A 170 38.97 -16.91 -13.71
N LYS A 171 39.69 -16.63 -14.81
CA LYS A 171 39.56 -17.40 -16.08
C LYS A 171 39.82 -18.88 -15.88
N THR A 172 40.76 -19.23 -15.00
CA THR A 172 41.06 -20.63 -14.64
C THR A 172 39.92 -21.28 -13.87
N ASN A 173 39.28 -20.52 -12.97
CA ASN A 173 38.20 -21.03 -12.12
C ASN A 173 36.81 -20.92 -12.76
N GLY A 174 36.64 -20.19 -13.86
CA GLY A 174 35.39 -20.10 -14.60
C GLY A 174 34.41 -19.01 -14.14
N PHE A 175 33.40 -18.78 -14.99
CA PHE A 175 32.43 -17.69 -14.84
C PHE A 175 31.60 -17.77 -13.56
N TRP A 176 31.05 -18.94 -13.20
CA TRP A 176 30.16 -19.03 -12.04
C TRP A 176 30.91 -18.94 -10.71
N HIS A 177 32.16 -19.39 -10.66
CA HIS A 177 33.07 -19.16 -9.55
C HIS A 177 33.35 -17.66 -9.38
N TRP A 178 33.61 -16.92 -10.46
CA TRP A 178 33.77 -15.47 -10.42
C TRP A 178 32.50 -14.75 -9.94
N VAL A 179 31.32 -15.16 -10.44
CA VAL A 179 30.02 -14.67 -9.97
C VAL A 179 29.84 -14.92 -8.48
N TRP A 180 30.27 -16.08 -7.99
CA TRP A 180 30.24 -16.43 -6.58
C TRP A 180 31.19 -15.53 -5.76
N LYS A 181 32.49 -15.50 -6.13
CA LYS A 181 33.59 -14.76 -5.49
C LYS A 181 33.30 -13.27 -5.33
N TYR A 182 32.81 -12.62 -6.38
CA TYR A 182 32.55 -11.18 -6.38
C TYR A 182 31.13 -10.80 -5.94
N ASN A 183 30.34 -11.77 -5.46
CA ASN A 183 28.99 -11.58 -4.96
C ASN A 183 28.04 -10.89 -5.97
N ILE A 184 28.22 -11.22 -7.25
CA ILE A 184 27.50 -10.60 -8.37
C ILE A 184 25.98 -10.85 -8.22
N PRO A 185 25.13 -9.84 -8.48
CA PRO A 185 23.68 -10.01 -8.48
C PRO A 185 23.21 -11.10 -9.45
N LEU A 186 22.27 -11.94 -9.01
CA LEU A 186 21.73 -13.05 -9.81
C LEU A 186 20.28 -12.81 -10.22
N VAL A 187 19.97 -13.05 -11.49
CA VAL A 187 18.59 -13.10 -11.98
C VAL A 187 18.13 -14.56 -12.03
N ILE A 188 17.01 -14.89 -11.38
CA ILE A 188 16.42 -16.23 -11.41
C ILE A 188 15.20 -16.22 -12.32
N CYS A 189 15.20 -17.06 -13.37
CA CYS A 189 14.09 -17.20 -14.30
C CYS A 189 13.60 -18.66 -14.42
N GLU A 190 12.52 -18.88 -15.17
CA GLU A 190 12.02 -20.22 -15.51
C GLU A 190 12.41 -20.60 -16.95
N GLY A 191 13.27 -21.61 -17.09
CA GLY A 191 13.70 -22.16 -18.38
C GLY A 191 15.02 -21.58 -18.92
N ALA A 192 15.83 -22.45 -19.53
CA ALA A 192 17.21 -22.15 -19.93
C ALA A 192 17.32 -21.04 -20.99
N LYS A 193 16.39 -20.97 -21.96
CA LYS A 193 16.40 -19.92 -22.99
C LYS A 193 16.28 -18.50 -22.40
N LYS A 194 15.50 -18.34 -21.34
CA LYS A 194 15.36 -17.06 -20.62
C LYS A 194 16.65 -16.65 -19.92
N ALA A 195 17.35 -17.62 -19.31
CA ALA A 195 18.66 -17.36 -18.73
C ALA A 195 19.67 -16.98 -19.80
N GLY A 196 19.68 -17.68 -20.94
CA GLY A 196 20.53 -17.35 -22.10
C GLY A 196 20.28 -15.94 -22.62
N ALA A 197 19.02 -15.54 -22.77
CA ALA A 197 18.65 -14.19 -23.23
C ALA A 197 19.11 -13.10 -22.24
N LEU A 198 18.98 -13.36 -20.93
CA LEU A 198 19.44 -12.42 -19.89
C LEU A 198 20.97 -12.34 -19.78
N LEU A 199 21.68 -13.47 -19.95
CA LEU A 199 23.15 -13.51 -20.04
C LEU A 199 23.64 -12.70 -21.24
N THR A 200 22.97 -12.83 -22.38
CA THR A 200 23.24 -12.04 -23.60
C THR A 200 23.17 -10.54 -23.34
N LEU A 201 22.28 -10.09 -22.44
CA LEU A 201 22.15 -8.69 -22.02
C LEU A 201 23.12 -8.27 -20.90
N GLY A 202 24.04 -9.16 -20.49
CA GLY A 202 25.03 -8.92 -19.46
C GLY A 202 24.54 -9.14 -18.02
N TYR A 203 23.43 -9.85 -17.79
CA TYR A 203 22.98 -10.22 -16.46
C TYR A 203 23.39 -11.66 -16.13
N ALA A 204 24.06 -11.87 -14.99
CA ALA A 204 24.29 -13.22 -14.48
C ALA A 204 22.94 -13.88 -14.13
N ALA A 205 22.45 -14.76 -15.01
CA ALA A 205 21.11 -15.32 -14.94
C ALA A 205 21.14 -16.85 -14.86
N ILE A 206 20.39 -17.39 -13.90
CA ILE A 206 20.21 -18.82 -13.69
C ILE A 206 18.76 -19.20 -13.98
N ALA A 207 18.56 -20.41 -14.53
CA ALA A 207 17.22 -20.91 -14.79
C ALA A 207 16.84 -22.02 -13.83
N LEU A 208 15.58 -22.01 -13.40
CA LEU A 208 14.93 -23.12 -12.74
C LEU A 208 14.09 -23.92 -13.75
N PRO A 209 13.96 -25.25 -13.59
CA PRO A 209 13.08 -26.06 -14.44
C PRO A 209 11.59 -25.80 -14.21
N GLY A 210 11.25 -25.00 -13.20
CA GLY A 210 9.92 -24.51 -12.88
C GLY A 210 9.98 -23.58 -11.68
N VAL A 211 8.95 -22.76 -11.46
CA VAL A 211 8.95 -21.76 -10.35
C VAL A 211 9.17 -22.36 -8.95
N ASN A 212 8.80 -23.61 -8.72
CA ASN A 212 9.05 -24.32 -7.45
C ASN A 212 10.42 -25.02 -7.38
N GLY A 213 11.24 -24.94 -8.44
CA GLY A 213 12.49 -25.67 -8.57
C GLY A 213 13.57 -25.24 -7.59
N GLY A 214 13.51 -24.01 -7.08
CA GLY A 214 14.52 -23.41 -6.21
C GLY A 214 14.54 -23.92 -4.76
N TYR A 215 13.54 -24.70 -4.34
CA TYR A 215 13.49 -25.24 -2.98
C TYR A 215 13.01 -26.70 -2.93
N ARG A 216 13.18 -27.32 -1.77
CA ARG A 216 12.67 -28.66 -1.44
C ARG A 216 11.74 -28.60 -0.26
N SER A 217 10.76 -29.50 -0.26
CA SER A 217 9.87 -29.77 0.87
C SER A 217 10.09 -31.24 1.24
N PRO A 218 10.82 -31.53 2.33
CA PRO A 218 11.04 -32.91 2.78
C PRO A 218 9.71 -33.63 2.97
N LYS A 219 9.61 -34.86 2.45
CA LYS A 219 8.41 -35.70 2.53
C LYS A 219 8.77 -37.11 2.97
N ASP A 220 7.87 -37.76 3.69
CA ASP A 220 7.97 -39.19 4.00
C ASP A 220 7.62 -40.07 2.80
N GLU A 221 7.68 -41.38 3.01
CA GLU A 221 7.33 -42.42 2.04
C GLU A 221 5.86 -42.35 1.58
N PHE A 222 4.98 -41.72 2.37
CA PHE A 222 3.57 -41.48 2.04
C PHE A 222 3.32 -40.13 1.37
N GLY A 223 4.39 -39.33 1.16
CA GLY A 223 4.32 -38.01 0.54
C GLY A 223 3.88 -36.89 1.48
N GLN A 224 3.77 -37.14 2.79
CA GLN A 224 3.45 -36.14 3.80
C GLN A 224 4.69 -35.31 4.19
N PRO A 225 4.55 -34.01 4.49
CA PRO A 225 5.69 -33.17 4.85
C PRO A 225 6.31 -33.57 6.20
N ILE A 226 7.63 -33.79 6.24
CA ILE A 226 8.36 -34.21 7.46
C ILE A 226 9.47 -33.26 7.92
N GLY A 227 9.59 -32.08 7.30
CA GLY A 227 10.64 -31.13 7.66
C GLY A 227 10.43 -29.73 7.10
N GLU A 228 11.28 -28.80 7.52
CA GLU A 228 11.28 -27.44 6.98
C GLU A 228 11.72 -27.44 5.51
N LYS A 229 11.15 -26.49 4.74
CA LYS A 229 11.62 -26.24 3.39
C LYS A 229 13.04 -25.67 3.42
N HIS A 230 13.85 -26.05 2.45
CA HIS A 230 15.21 -25.54 2.29
C HIS A 230 15.51 -25.27 0.81
N LEU A 231 16.49 -24.39 0.54
CA LEU A 231 16.96 -24.15 -0.82
C LEU A 231 17.57 -25.43 -1.40
N ILE A 232 17.53 -25.56 -2.73
CA ILE A 232 18.36 -26.56 -3.40
C ILE A 232 19.85 -26.26 -3.16
N PRO A 233 20.74 -27.29 -3.17
CA PRO A 233 22.17 -27.09 -2.95
C PRO A 233 22.76 -25.98 -3.83
N ASP A 234 22.34 -25.93 -5.09
CA ASP A 234 22.73 -24.92 -6.08
C ASP A 234 22.50 -23.49 -5.59
N LEU A 235 21.24 -23.14 -5.27
CA LEU A 235 20.92 -21.81 -4.78
C LEU A 235 21.52 -21.55 -3.41
N GLN A 236 21.67 -22.58 -2.57
CA GLN A 236 22.27 -22.45 -1.26
C GLN A 236 23.75 -22.03 -1.33
N HIS A 237 24.49 -22.51 -2.32
CA HIS A 237 25.89 -22.13 -2.58
C HIS A 237 26.02 -20.63 -2.92
N PHE A 238 25.08 -20.09 -3.70
CA PHE A 238 25.06 -18.67 -4.07
C PHE A 238 24.31 -17.77 -3.07
N ALA A 239 23.63 -18.32 -2.07
CA ALA A 239 22.90 -17.55 -1.05
C ALA A 239 23.85 -16.94 0.01
N THR A 240 24.78 -16.11 -0.45
CA THR A 240 25.78 -15.41 0.35
C THR A 240 25.22 -14.12 0.96
N LEU A 241 25.78 -13.70 2.10
CA LEU A 241 25.34 -12.52 2.84
C LEU A 241 25.35 -11.27 1.94
N GLY A 242 24.23 -10.56 1.88
CA GLY A 242 24.09 -9.32 1.11
C GLY A 242 23.96 -9.50 -0.41
N ARG A 243 24.04 -10.72 -0.97
CA ARG A 243 23.84 -10.93 -2.42
C ARG A 243 22.44 -10.47 -2.83
N LYS A 244 22.33 -9.81 -3.97
CA LYS A 244 21.06 -9.45 -4.59
C LYS A 244 20.58 -10.55 -5.53
N PHE A 245 19.35 -11.00 -5.33
CA PHE A 245 18.61 -11.87 -6.25
C PHE A 245 17.46 -11.11 -6.87
N ILE A 246 17.23 -11.29 -8.16
CA ILE A 246 16.12 -10.70 -8.92
C ILE A 246 15.29 -11.85 -9.47
N ILE A 247 14.06 -12.02 -9.00
CA ILE A 247 13.16 -13.07 -9.46
C ILE A 247 12.43 -12.56 -10.71
N CYS A 248 12.68 -13.21 -11.84
CA CYS A 248 12.15 -12.90 -13.17
C CYS A 248 11.44 -14.13 -13.75
N PHE A 249 10.32 -14.49 -13.13
CA PHE A 249 9.43 -15.54 -13.63
C PHE A 249 8.45 -15.00 -14.68
N ASP A 250 7.83 -15.92 -15.41
CA ASP A 250 6.88 -15.59 -16.47
C ASP A 250 5.70 -14.73 -15.98
N HIS A 251 5.28 -13.81 -16.84
CA HIS A 251 4.06 -13.02 -16.66
C HIS A 251 2.83 -13.85 -17.08
N ASP A 252 2.07 -14.33 -16.08
CA ASP A 252 0.84 -15.09 -16.29
C ASP A 252 -0.42 -14.23 -16.12
N THR A 253 -1.45 -14.49 -16.91
CA THR A 253 -2.76 -13.81 -16.82
C THR A 253 -3.84 -14.64 -16.12
N LYS A 254 -3.61 -15.95 -15.93
CA LYS A 254 -4.57 -16.87 -15.31
C LYS A 254 -4.48 -16.79 -13.78
N PRO A 255 -5.56 -16.44 -13.05
CA PRO A 255 -5.49 -16.23 -11.59
C PRO A 255 -4.92 -17.40 -10.79
N GLU A 256 -5.31 -18.64 -11.11
CA GLU A 256 -4.75 -19.83 -10.46
C GLU A 256 -3.24 -19.99 -10.68
N THR A 257 -2.75 -19.64 -11.87
CA THR A 257 -1.32 -19.70 -12.17
C THR A 257 -0.58 -18.60 -11.43
N ILE A 258 -1.08 -17.36 -11.48
CA ILE A 258 -0.53 -16.21 -10.73
C ILE A 258 -0.41 -16.57 -9.25
N GLN A 259 -1.46 -17.15 -8.65
CA GLN A 259 -1.44 -17.56 -7.25
C GLN A 259 -0.33 -18.59 -6.97
N ARG A 260 -0.15 -19.60 -7.83
CA ARG A 260 0.92 -20.61 -7.68
C ARG A 260 2.31 -20.00 -7.83
N VAL A 261 2.50 -19.10 -8.80
CA VAL A 261 3.76 -18.38 -9.02
C VAL A 261 4.07 -17.50 -7.81
N ASN A 262 3.10 -16.73 -7.30
CA ASN A 262 3.26 -15.89 -6.12
C ASN A 262 3.62 -16.71 -4.87
N ILE A 263 3.02 -17.88 -4.69
CA ILE A 263 3.40 -18.80 -3.60
C ILE A 263 4.87 -19.23 -3.77
N ALA A 264 5.29 -19.60 -4.98
CA ALA A 264 6.66 -20.03 -5.25
C ALA A 264 7.69 -18.90 -5.01
N ILE A 265 7.40 -17.68 -5.48
CA ILE A 265 8.20 -16.48 -5.23
C ILE A 265 8.31 -16.22 -3.72
N ALA A 266 7.18 -16.25 -2.99
CA ALA A 266 7.17 -15.99 -1.55
C ALA A 266 8.00 -17.02 -0.76
N GLN A 267 7.96 -18.30 -1.17
CA GLN A 267 8.75 -19.35 -0.52
C GLN A 267 10.24 -19.22 -0.81
N THR A 268 10.62 -19.07 -2.09
CA THR A 268 12.02 -18.92 -2.49
C THR A 268 12.64 -17.68 -1.86
N THR A 269 11.91 -16.56 -1.88
CA THR A 269 12.36 -15.31 -1.28
C THR A 269 12.53 -15.43 0.23
N LYS A 270 11.58 -16.05 0.94
CA LYS A 270 11.69 -16.30 2.39
C LYS A 270 12.99 -17.05 2.74
N LEU A 271 13.35 -18.06 1.95
CA LEU A 271 14.55 -18.85 2.18
C LEU A 271 15.83 -18.07 1.86
N LEU A 272 15.88 -17.34 0.75
CA LEU A 272 17.02 -16.47 0.40
C LEU A 272 17.23 -15.35 1.44
N THR A 273 16.15 -14.72 1.91
CA THR A 273 16.24 -13.71 2.98
C THR A 273 16.73 -14.31 4.30
N LYS A 274 16.41 -15.58 4.61
CA LYS A 274 16.94 -16.29 5.80
C LYS A 274 18.48 -16.45 5.72
N CYS A 275 19.04 -16.52 4.52
CA CYS A 275 20.48 -16.52 4.27
C CYS A 275 21.12 -15.11 4.27
N GLY A 276 20.33 -14.06 4.51
CA GLY A 276 20.83 -12.68 4.51
C GLY A 276 20.93 -12.03 3.12
N CYS A 277 20.30 -12.62 2.10
CA CYS A 277 20.27 -12.06 0.74
C CYS A 277 19.19 -10.96 0.61
N GLN A 278 19.40 -10.05 -0.34
CA GLN A 278 18.40 -9.07 -0.79
C GLN A 278 17.64 -9.66 -1.98
N VAL A 279 16.32 -9.55 -2.00
CA VAL A 279 15.51 -10.12 -3.08
C VAL A 279 14.60 -9.06 -3.68
N LEU A 280 14.63 -8.98 -5.01
CA LEU A 280 13.75 -8.15 -5.83
C LEU A 280 12.88 -9.04 -6.72
N VAL A 281 11.73 -8.53 -7.15
CA VAL A 281 10.78 -9.23 -8.02
C VAL A 281 10.43 -8.32 -9.20
N THR A 282 10.62 -8.81 -10.42
CA THR A 282 10.24 -8.06 -11.63
C THR A 282 8.75 -8.22 -11.92
N GLU A 283 8.14 -7.16 -12.46
CA GLU A 283 6.79 -7.20 -13.01
C GLU A 283 6.73 -6.30 -14.25
N TRP A 284 5.90 -6.66 -15.22
CA TRP A 284 5.61 -5.81 -16.39
C TRP A 284 4.15 -5.96 -16.81
N SER A 285 3.64 -4.99 -17.56
CA SER A 285 2.24 -4.92 -18.02
C SER A 285 2.06 -5.26 -19.50
N TYR A 286 3.13 -5.74 -20.15
CA TYR A 286 3.11 -6.13 -21.55
C TYR A 286 2.50 -7.53 -21.75
N PRO A 287 1.93 -7.82 -22.94
CA PRO A 287 1.30 -9.12 -23.23
C PRO A 287 2.31 -10.28 -23.34
N GLU A 288 3.59 -10.00 -23.58
CA GLU A 288 4.63 -11.03 -23.69
C GLU A 288 4.84 -11.75 -22.36
N LYS A 289 4.86 -13.09 -22.40
CA LYS A 289 4.86 -13.94 -21.22
C LYS A 289 6.27 -14.13 -20.63
N GLY A 290 7.24 -14.51 -21.46
CA GLY A 290 8.63 -14.67 -21.05
C GLY A 290 9.42 -13.37 -21.19
N ILE A 291 10.49 -13.23 -20.40
CA ILE A 291 11.43 -12.11 -20.57
C ILE A 291 12.17 -12.20 -21.91
N ASP A 292 12.42 -13.41 -22.42
CA ASP A 292 12.95 -13.66 -23.76
C ASP A 292 11.99 -13.17 -24.86
N ASP A 293 10.69 -13.51 -24.74
CA ASP A 293 9.66 -13.01 -25.65
C ASP A 293 9.60 -11.46 -25.64
N LEU A 294 9.73 -10.86 -24.44
CA LEU A 294 9.70 -9.41 -24.27
C LEU A 294 10.90 -8.72 -24.94
N ILE A 295 12.10 -9.30 -24.82
CA ILE A 295 13.33 -8.80 -25.46
C ILE A 295 13.17 -8.83 -26.98
N VAL A 296 12.67 -9.94 -27.53
CA VAL A 296 12.48 -10.09 -28.98
C VAL A 296 11.44 -9.10 -29.50
N ALA A 297 10.32 -8.92 -28.80
CA ALA A 297 9.22 -8.08 -29.26
C ALA A 297 9.46 -6.58 -29.07
N ARG A 298 10.22 -6.17 -28.05
CA ARG A 298 10.32 -4.76 -27.63
C ARG A 298 11.75 -4.21 -27.48
N GLY A 299 12.76 -5.06 -27.64
CA GLY A 299 14.16 -4.69 -27.52
C GLY A 299 14.73 -4.78 -26.10
N SER A 300 16.05 -4.70 -26.01
CA SER A 300 16.82 -4.84 -24.76
C SER A 300 16.54 -3.73 -23.74
N ASP A 301 16.31 -2.49 -24.19
CA ASP A 301 16.05 -1.34 -23.32
C ASP A 301 14.83 -1.58 -22.41
N VAL A 302 13.78 -2.21 -22.93
CA VAL A 302 12.60 -2.54 -22.14
C VAL A 302 12.91 -3.59 -21.07
N ALA A 303 13.70 -4.61 -21.39
CA ALA A 303 14.13 -5.61 -20.40
C ALA A 303 15.04 -5.02 -19.32
N HIS A 304 15.96 -4.12 -19.70
CA HIS A 304 16.77 -3.35 -18.75
C HIS A 304 15.90 -2.54 -17.81
N GLU A 305 14.85 -1.90 -18.33
CA GLU A 305 13.91 -1.13 -17.53
C GLU A 305 13.15 -2.01 -16.53
N VAL A 306 12.63 -3.16 -16.98
CA VAL A 306 11.91 -4.12 -16.11
C VAL A 306 12.79 -4.59 -14.96
N ILE A 307 14.05 -4.92 -15.22
CA ILE A 307 14.99 -5.37 -14.18
C ILE A 307 15.37 -4.21 -13.25
N ARG A 308 15.55 -3.00 -13.79
CA ARG A 308 15.86 -1.80 -13.01
C ARG A 308 14.71 -1.38 -12.09
N GLN A 309 13.47 -1.58 -12.53
CA GLN A 309 12.25 -1.29 -11.77
C GLN A 309 11.80 -2.44 -10.85
N ALA A 310 12.59 -3.51 -10.72
CA ALA A 310 12.25 -4.65 -9.87
C ALA A 310 11.94 -4.21 -8.43
N LEU A 311 10.81 -4.68 -7.90
CA LEU A 311 10.26 -4.29 -6.61
C LEU A 311 10.98 -5.01 -5.48
N THR A 312 11.17 -4.36 -4.33
CA THR A 312 11.56 -5.10 -3.11
C THR A 312 10.46 -6.07 -2.71
N LEU A 313 10.81 -7.08 -1.92
CA LEU A 313 9.83 -8.03 -1.37
C LEU A 313 8.65 -7.33 -0.69
N GLU A 314 8.91 -6.29 0.11
CA GLU A 314 7.85 -5.56 0.80
C GLU A 314 6.95 -4.81 -0.19
N GLN A 315 7.52 -4.16 -1.21
CA GLN A 315 6.75 -3.46 -2.24
C GLN A 315 5.87 -4.43 -3.03
N TRP A 316 6.43 -5.58 -3.44
CA TRP A 316 5.71 -6.63 -4.15
C TRP A 316 4.54 -7.21 -3.32
N GLN A 317 4.77 -7.52 -2.05
CA GLN A 317 3.73 -8.00 -1.14
C GLN A 317 2.60 -6.99 -0.95
N VAL A 318 2.96 -5.71 -0.78
CA VAL A 318 1.99 -4.62 -0.59
C VAL A 318 1.15 -4.40 -1.85
N LYS A 319 1.74 -4.48 -3.04
CA LYS A 319 1.01 -4.40 -4.31
C LYS A 319 -0.05 -5.50 -4.40
N GLY A 320 0.27 -6.70 -3.92
CA GLY A 320 -0.69 -7.81 -3.80
C GLY A 320 -1.94 -7.49 -2.97
N TYR A 321 -1.85 -6.60 -1.97
CA TYR A 321 -3.01 -6.17 -1.16
C TYR A 321 -3.97 -5.22 -1.88
N SER A 322 -3.67 -4.84 -3.12
CA SER A 322 -4.53 -4.00 -3.97
C SER A 322 -5.20 -4.80 -5.09
N LEU A 323 -4.92 -6.10 -5.18
CA LEU A 323 -5.45 -6.98 -6.22
C LEU A 323 -6.78 -7.60 -5.78
N LEU A 324 -7.65 -7.82 -6.77
CA LEU A 324 -8.81 -8.69 -6.65
C LEU A 324 -8.45 -9.99 -7.40
N SER A 325 -8.09 -11.04 -6.67
CA SER A 325 -7.58 -12.29 -7.24
C SER A 325 -8.68 -13.31 -7.56
N TYR A 326 -9.92 -13.05 -7.12
CA TYR A 326 -11.08 -13.86 -7.47
C TYR A 326 -11.38 -13.79 -8.96
N ASN A 327 -11.73 -14.95 -9.55
CA ASN A 327 -12.17 -15.01 -10.96
C ASN A 327 -13.46 -14.20 -11.14
N ALA A 328 -13.49 -13.33 -12.16
CA ALA A 328 -14.70 -12.62 -12.54
C ALA A 328 -15.75 -13.62 -13.07
N ALA A 329 -16.89 -13.70 -12.39
CA ALA A 329 -18.05 -14.42 -12.89
C ALA A 329 -18.72 -13.68 -14.05
N GLN A 330 -18.68 -12.34 -14.01
CA GLN A 330 -19.12 -11.47 -15.08
C GLN A 330 -18.07 -10.40 -15.35
N THR A 331 -17.64 -10.27 -16.60
CA THR A 331 -16.79 -9.17 -17.05
C THR A 331 -17.62 -8.25 -17.94
N ILE A 332 -17.69 -6.97 -17.57
CA ILE A 332 -18.44 -5.93 -18.28
C ILE A 332 -17.43 -4.90 -18.79
N ASN A 333 -17.73 -4.23 -19.89
CA ASN A 333 -16.94 -3.11 -20.39
C ASN A 333 -17.85 -2.01 -20.91
N GLN A 334 -18.52 -1.32 -19.99
CA GLN A 334 -19.42 -0.22 -20.33
C GLN A 334 -19.46 0.83 -19.22
N ARG A 335 -19.81 2.06 -19.60
CA ARG A 335 -19.86 3.18 -18.65
C ARG A 335 -20.86 2.94 -17.53
N TYR A 336 -22.12 2.66 -17.85
CA TYR A 336 -23.18 2.47 -16.87
C TYR A 336 -23.54 0.99 -16.75
N LEU A 337 -23.42 0.42 -15.56
CA LEU A 337 -23.61 -1.03 -15.34
C LEU A 337 -25.01 -1.52 -15.76
N GLY A 338 -26.05 -0.71 -15.59
CA GLY A 338 -27.43 -1.15 -15.78
C GLY A 338 -27.86 -2.13 -14.69
N GLU A 339 -28.77 -3.05 -15.05
CA GLU A 339 -29.25 -4.10 -14.15
C GLU A 339 -28.23 -5.24 -14.02
N LEU A 340 -27.94 -5.65 -12.79
CA LEU A 340 -27.03 -6.75 -12.50
C LEU A 340 -27.82 -8.05 -12.34
N LEU A 341 -27.54 -9.04 -13.19
CA LEU A 341 -28.15 -10.37 -13.11
C LEU A 341 -27.41 -11.23 -12.08
N ILE A 342 -27.73 -11.00 -10.81
CA ILE A 342 -27.12 -11.73 -9.69
C ILE A 342 -27.84 -13.09 -9.53
N PRO A 343 -27.12 -14.22 -9.54
CA PRO A 343 -27.71 -15.53 -9.26
C PRO A 343 -28.36 -15.60 -7.87
N ASP A 344 -29.49 -16.31 -7.73
CA ASP A 344 -30.23 -16.43 -6.47
C ASP A 344 -29.41 -17.09 -5.34
N ASP A 345 -28.45 -17.94 -5.70
CA ASP A 345 -27.55 -18.63 -4.76
C ASP A 345 -26.31 -17.81 -4.37
N ALA A 346 -26.09 -16.65 -5.01
CA ALA A 346 -24.95 -15.80 -4.73
C ALA A 346 -25.11 -15.07 -3.37
N LYS A 347 -24.26 -15.44 -2.41
CA LYS A 347 -24.28 -14.89 -1.04
C LYS A 347 -23.42 -13.65 -0.85
N LEU A 348 -22.25 -13.64 -1.48
CA LEU A 348 -21.30 -12.53 -1.42
C LEU A 348 -21.03 -12.04 -2.84
N ILE A 349 -21.42 -10.81 -3.11
CA ILE A 349 -21.28 -10.15 -4.40
C ILE A 349 -20.16 -9.12 -4.31
N LEU A 350 -19.15 -9.26 -5.17
CA LEU A 350 -18.03 -8.33 -5.28
C LEU A 350 -18.19 -7.54 -6.57
N LEU A 351 -18.45 -6.24 -6.49
CA LEU A 351 -18.58 -5.36 -7.65
C LEU A 351 -17.39 -4.41 -7.76
N LYS A 352 -16.44 -4.76 -8.62
CA LYS A 352 -15.32 -3.87 -9.00
C LYS A 352 -15.72 -3.06 -10.22
N SER A 353 -15.96 -1.76 -10.03
CA SER A 353 -16.35 -0.90 -11.16
C SER A 353 -15.84 0.54 -11.00
N PRO A 354 -15.35 1.16 -12.10
CA PRO A 354 -14.79 2.51 -12.10
C PRO A 354 -15.66 3.59 -11.44
N LYS A 355 -15.04 4.72 -11.13
CA LYS A 355 -15.74 5.89 -10.56
C LYS A 355 -16.73 6.45 -11.59
N GLY A 356 -17.95 6.76 -11.15
CA GLY A 356 -18.99 7.34 -12.01
C GLY A 356 -19.64 6.33 -12.99
N SER A 357 -19.50 5.03 -12.74
CA SER A 357 -20.02 3.98 -13.63
C SER A 357 -21.47 3.53 -13.33
N GLY A 358 -22.19 4.26 -12.48
CA GLY A 358 -23.54 3.87 -12.07
C GLY A 358 -23.63 2.71 -11.07
N LYS A 359 -22.65 2.56 -10.14
CA LYS A 359 -22.66 1.47 -9.13
C LYS A 359 -23.91 1.52 -8.26
N THR A 360 -24.14 2.66 -7.61
CA THR A 360 -25.30 2.86 -6.73
C THR A 360 -26.61 2.68 -7.51
N GLU A 361 -26.67 3.20 -8.75
CA GLU A 361 -27.83 3.09 -9.62
C GLU A 361 -28.16 1.63 -9.97
N SER A 362 -27.14 0.76 -10.07
CA SER A 362 -27.36 -0.68 -10.30
C SER A 362 -27.99 -1.42 -9.11
N PHE A 363 -27.96 -0.84 -7.90
CA PHE A 363 -28.56 -1.44 -6.71
C PHE A 363 -30.04 -1.10 -6.53
N VAL A 364 -30.53 -0.03 -7.17
CA VAL A 364 -31.93 0.41 -7.07
C VAL A 364 -32.94 -0.71 -7.34
N PRO A 365 -32.85 -1.47 -8.46
CA PRO A 365 -33.79 -2.57 -8.71
C PRO A 365 -33.69 -3.69 -7.65
N ILE A 366 -32.47 -4.03 -7.22
CA ILE A 366 -32.22 -5.08 -6.21
C ILE A 366 -32.82 -4.70 -4.85
N VAL A 367 -32.65 -3.44 -4.43
CA VAL A 367 -33.21 -2.91 -3.18
C VAL A 367 -34.74 -2.87 -3.25
N SER A 368 -35.29 -2.42 -4.39
CA SER A 368 -36.74 -2.36 -4.60
C SER A 368 -37.37 -3.75 -4.51
N GLU A 369 -36.74 -4.76 -5.13
CA GLU A 369 -37.17 -6.15 -5.07
C GLU A 369 -37.09 -6.69 -3.63
N ALA A 370 -35.99 -6.44 -2.92
CA ALA A 370 -35.82 -6.88 -1.52
C ALA A 370 -36.93 -6.30 -0.61
N ILE A 371 -37.20 -4.99 -0.71
CA ILE A 371 -38.26 -4.33 0.05
C ILE A 371 -39.64 -4.91 -0.31
N SER A 372 -39.91 -5.14 -1.60
CA SER A 372 -41.18 -5.73 -2.06
C SER A 372 -41.42 -7.14 -1.48
N ASN A 373 -40.34 -7.88 -1.22
CA ASN A 373 -40.35 -9.22 -0.64
C ASN A 373 -40.29 -9.22 0.91
N GLY A 374 -40.33 -8.05 1.56
CA GLY A 374 -40.22 -7.91 3.01
C GLY A 374 -38.83 -8.26 3.57
N GLN A 375 -37.79 -8.26 2.73
CA GLN A 375 -36.41 -8.49 3.14
C GLN A 375 -35.80 -7.20 3.71
N PRO A 376 -35.22 -7.21 4.93
CA PRO A 376 -34.62 -6.02 5.50
C PRO A 376 -33.34 -5.63 4.75
N VAL A 377 -33.22 -4.35 4.39
CA VAL A 377 -32.06 -3.79 3.67
C VAL A 377 -31.20 -2.91 4.57
N LEU A 378 -29.89 -3.11 4.59
CA LEU A 378 -28.97 -2.27 5.36
C LEU A 378 -27.85 -1.72 4.47
N LEU A 379 -27.80 -0.40 4.32
CA LEU A 379 -26.69 0.28 3.65
C LEU A 379 -25.70 0.81 4.70
N LEU A 380 -24.45 0.34 4.62
CA LEU A 380 -23.35 0.79 5.46
C LEU A 380 -22.46 1.78 4.72
N SER A 381 -22.22 2.93 5.35
CA SER A 381 -21.31 3.97 4.85
C SER A 381 -20.34 4.44 5.93
N HIS A 382 -19.35 5.24 5.55
CA HIS A 382 -18.33 5.82 6.44
C HIS A 382 -18.57 7.30 6.76
N ARG A 383 -19.58 7.94 6.14
CA ARG A 383 -19.97 9.34 6.40
C ARG A 383 -21.48 9.49 6.41
N VAL A 384 -22.00 10.29 7.34
CA VAL A 384 -23.43 10.56 7.49
C VAL A 384 -24.05 11.16 6.22
N GLN A 385 -23.46 12.22 5.66
CA GLN A 385 -23.99 12.89 4.46
C GLN A 385 -23.99 11.97 3.23
N LEU A 386 -22.97 11.11 3.10
CA LEU A 386 -22.92 10.12 2.03
C LEU A 386 -24.00 9.06 2.22
N ALA A 387 -24.18 8.55 3.44
CA ALA A 387 -25.22 7.59 3.77
C ALA A 387 -26.62 8.14 3.42
N GLN A 388 -26.90 9.41 3.76
CA GLN A 388 -28.17 10.08 3.43
C GLN A 388 -28.38 10.15 1.90
N ALA A 389 -27.39 10.65 1.16
CA ALA A 389 -27.49 10.77 -0.29
C ALA A 389 -27.66 9.41 -1.01
N LEU A 390 -27.06 8.35 -0.48
CA LEU A 390 -27.25 6.98 -0.99
C LEU A 390 -28.62 6.42 -0.62
N ALA A 391 -29.11 6.71 0.60
CA ALA A 391 -30.43 6.30 1.07
C ALA A 391 -31.54 6.86 0.16
N ASP A 392 -31.49 8.15 -0.12
CA ASP A 392 -32.43 8.85 -1.01
C ASP A 392 -32.47 8.22 -2.41
N ARG A 393 -31.31 7.88 -2.97
CA ARG A 393 -31.21 7.24 -4.29
C ARG A 393 -31.79 5.83 -4.32
N LEU A 394 -31.61 5.07 -3.23
CA LEU A 394 -32.07 3.69 -3.12
C LEU A 394 -33.51 3.58 -2.64
N GLY A 395 -34.14 4.68 -2.24
CA GLY A 395 -35.51 4.69 -1.73
C GLY A 395 -35.65 4.06 -0.35
N ILE A 396 -34.59 4.08 0.48
CA ILE A 396 -34.61 3.63 1.87
C ILE A 396 -34.42 4.83 2.81
N PRO A 397 -35.01 4.82 4.02
CA PRO A 397 -34.83 5.92 4.96
C PRO A 397 -33.42 5.94 5.54
N TYR A 398 -32.94 7.12 5.93
CA TYR A 398 -31.76 7.23 6.80
C TYR A 398 -32.15 7.02 8.27
N ILE A 399 -31.26 6.48 9.10
CA ILE A 399 -31.57 6.09 10.49
C ILE A 399 -32.28 7.16 11.34
N THR A 400 -32.06 8.46 11.08
CA THR A 400 -32.75 9.51 11.84
C THR A 400 -34.24 9.61 11.54
N GLU A 401 -34.68 9.21 10.34
CA GLU A 401 -36.08 9.28 9.90
C GLU A 401 -36.91 8.11 10.46
N VAL A 402 -36.27 6.99 10.75
CA VAL A 402 -36.93 5.76 11.21
C VAL A 402 -37.25 5.77 12.71
N ARG A 403 -36.72 6.75 13.45
CA ARG A 403 -36.88 6.88 14.91
C ARG A 403 -38.35 6.96 15.38
N ASN A 404 -39.25 7.37 14.49
CA ASN A 404 -40.65 7.62 14.80
C ASN A 404 -41.61 6.59 14.18
N SER A 405 -41.11 5.54 13.52
CA SER A 405 -41.95 4.49 12.92
C SER A 405 -41.39 3.09 13.20
N GLU A 406 -42.13 2.25 13.92
CA GLU A 406 -41.77 0.84 14.13
C GLU A 406 -41.67 0.07 12.80
N THR A 407 -42.53 0.40 11.83
CA THR A 407 -42.60 -0.21 10.49
C THR A 407 -41.38 0.08 9.63
N GLY A 408 -40.77 1.26 9.77
CA GLY A 408 -39.57 1.63 9.01
C GLY A 408 -38.32 0.86 9.45
N ILE A 409 -38.23 0.47 10.73
CA ILE A 409 -37.07 -0.31 11.25
C ILE A 409 -37.09 -1.73 10.67
N LEU A 410 -38.27 -2.27 10.41
CA LEU A 410 -38.49 -3.63 9.89
C LEU A 410 -38.06 -3.81 8.43
N LEU A 411 -38.14 -2.78 7.59
CA LEU A 411 -37.84 -2.87 6.15
C LEU A 411 -36.41 -2.49 5.78
N GLY A 412 -35.70 -1.74 6.65
CA GLY A 412 -34.30 -1.40 6.44
C GLY A 412 -33.98 0.10 6.42
N PHE A 413 -32.69 0.45 6.52
CA PHE A 413 -32.20 1.83 6.52
C PHE A 413 -30.73 1.95 6.14
N ALA A 414 -30.30 3.19 5.88
CA ALA A 414 -28.88 3.55 5.74
C ALA A 414 -28.30 4.09 7.06
N LEU A 415 -27.04 3.76 7.36
CA LEU A 415 -26.30 4.35 8.48
C LEU A 415 -24.79 4.46 8.26
N CYS A 416 -24.18 5.34 9.06
CA CYS A 416 -22.72 5.36 9.24
C CYS A 416 -22.29 4.25 10.20
N VAL A 417 -21.16 3.58 9.91
CA VAL A 417 -20.60 2.53 10.78
C VAL A 417 -20.29 3.00 12.21
N ASP A 418 -20.06 4.30 12.42
CA ASP A 418 -19.90 4.90 13.76
C ASP A 418 -21.10 4.64 14.67
N SER A 419 -22.30 4.51 14.09
CA SER A 419 -23.55 4.31 14.85
C SER A 419 -23.96 2.84 14.98
N LEU A 420 -23.14 1.90 14.50
CA LEU A 420 -23.45 0.47 14.47
C LEU A 420 -23.12 -0.22 15.82
N HIS A 421 -23.70 0.30 16.89
CA HIS A 421 -23.58 -0.25 18.25
C HIS A 421 -24.84 0.06 19.08
N PRO A 422 -25.10 -0.67 20.18
CA PRO A 422 -26.35 -0.55 20.95
C PRO A 422 -26.56 0.82 21.62
N ASN A 423 -25.47 1.52 21.92
CA ASN A 423 -25.51 2.87 22.51
C ASN A 423 -25.53 3.97 21.45
N GLY A 424 -25.46 3.60 20.17
CA GLY A 424 -25.45 4.52 19.05
C GLY A 424 -26.84 5.08 18.78
N GLN A 425 -26.90 6.05 17.86
CA GLN A 425 -28.14 6.70 17.45
C GLN A 425 -29.25 5.73 16.99
N ALA A 426 -28.85 4.56 16.49
CA ALA A 426 -29.69 3.50 15.95
C ALA A 426 -30.16 2.48 16.99
N LYS A 427 -29.57 2.47 18.19
CA LYS A 427 -29.65 1.34 19.14
C LYS A 427 -29.47 -0.01 18.45
N PHE A 428 -28.48 -0.10 17.57
CA PHE A 428 -28.35 -1.20 16.62
C PHE A 428 -28.06 -2.52 17.32
N ASN A 429 -28.82 -3.56 16.94
CA ASN A 429 -28.60 -4.93 17.37
C ASN A 429 -28.76 -5.89 16.19
N ALA A 430 -27.65 -6.46 15.75
CA ALA A 430 -27.55 -7.37 14.61
C ALA A 430 -28.42 -8.63 14.75
N ILE A 431 -28.72 -9.08 15.98
CA ILE A 431 -29.52 -10.29 16.24
C ILE A 431 -30.92 -10.20 15.61
N HIS A 432 -31.48 -8.99 15.47
CA HIS A 432 -32.80 -8.79 14.90
C HIS A 432 -32.85 -8.80 13.37
N TRP A 433 -31.69 -8.82 12.70
CA TRP A 433 -31.59 -8.78 11.24
C TRP A 433 -31.54 -10.19 10.68
N ARG A 434 -32.71 -10.75 10.30
CA ARG A 434 -32.83 -12.08 9.68
C ARG A 434 -32.72 -11.97 8.16
N GLU A 435 -31.83 -12.76 7.57
CA GLU A 435 -31.62 -12.84 6.12
C GLU A 435 -31.49 -11.46 5.42
N PRO A 436 -30.73 -10.49 5.97
CA PRO A 436 -30.71 -9.13 5.43
C PRO A 436 -29.98 -9.05 4.08
N LEU A 437 -30.35 -8.05 3.28
CA LEU A 437 -29.54 -7.54 2.17
C LEU A 437 -28.63 -6.44 2.73
N VAL A 438 -27.33 -6.72 2.83
CA VAL A 438 -26.34 -5.74 3.31
C VAL A 438 -25.59 -5.17 2.11
N ILE A 439 -25.55 -3.84 1.98
CA ILE A 439 -24.84 -3.15 0.90
C ILE A 439 -23.76 -2.26 1.52
N ILE A 440 -22.53 -2.42 1.03
CA ILE A 440 -21.38 -1.59 1.41
C ILE A 440 -20.79 -0.98 0.14
N ASP A 441 -21.18 0.25 -0.15
CA ASP A 441 -20.61 1.05 -1.23
C ASP A 441 -19.33 1.76 -0.73
N GLU A 442 -18.33 1.91 -1.61
CA GLU A 442 -16.96 2.34 -1.25
C GLU A 442 -16.38 1.47 -0.11
N SER A 443 -16.49 0.14 -0.25
CA SER A 443 -16.23 -0.83 0.82
C SER A 443 -14.83 -0.73 1.43
N GLU A 444 -13.80 -0.43 0.64
CA GLU A 444 -12.43 -0.27 1.14
C GLU A 444 -12.33 0.91 2.12
N GLN A 445 -13.07 1.99 1.86
CA GLN A 445 -13.10 3.17 2.72
C GLN A 445 -13.92 2.94 3.98
N VAL A 446 -15.04 2.21 3.88
CA VAL A 446 -15.85 1.81 5.04
C VAL A 446 -15.05 0.95 5.99
N ILE A 447 -14.35 -0.05 5.46
CA ILE A 447 -13.48 -0.92 6.25
C ILE A 447 -12.32 -0.12 6.85
N TRP A 448 -11.63 0.72 6.07
CA TRP A 448 -10.52 1.52 6.60
C TRP A 448 -10.97 2.48 7.72
N HIS A 449 -12.10 3.15 7.54
CA HIS A 449 -12.68 4.03 8.57
C HIS A 449 -13.02 3.25 9.84
N LEU A 450 -13.69 2.11 9.70
CA LEU A 450 -14.01 1.20 10.81
C LEU A 450 -12.77 0.74 11.58
N LEU A 451 -11.60 0.63 10.96
CA LEU A 451 -10.39 0.10 11.60
C LEU A 451 -9.43 1.17 12.12
N SER A 452 -9.51 2.41 11.60
CA SER A 452 -8.50 3.45 11.84
C SER A 452 -9.02 4.80 12.32
N ALA A 453 -10.30 5.11 12.13
CA ALA A 453 -10.82 6.46 12.38
C ALA A 453 -10.81 6.82 13.87
N ASN A 454 -10.54 8.09 14.17
CA ASN A 454 -10.62 8.66 15.52
C ASN A 454 -11.98 9.31 15.82
N THR A 455 -13.02 8.94 15.08
CA THR A 455 -14.41 9.40 15.30
C THR A 455 -15.06 8.59 16.42
N ASP A 456 -16.40 8.57 16.52
CA ASP A 456 -17.07 7.93 17.65
C ASP A 456 -16.85 6.40 17.67
N VAL A 457 -16.60 5.80 16.49
CA VAL A 457 -16.18 4.40 16.35
C VAL A 457 -14.98 4.04 17.24
N LYS A 458 -14.06 4.98 17.54
CA LYS A 458 -12.91 4.71 18.41
C LYS A 458 -13.31 4.25 19.82
N LYS A 459 -14.43 4.76 20.33
CA LYS A 459 -14.92 4.40 21.67
C LYS A 459 -15.64 3.05 21.68
N HIS A 460 -16.19 2.65 20.53
CA HIS A 460 -17.09 1.49 20.39
C HIS A 460 -16.57 0.44 19.39
N ARG A 461 -15.32 0.51 18.94
CA ARG A 461 -14.84 -0.27 17.77
C ARG A 461 -15.02 -1.78 17.96
N VAL A 462 -14.74 -2.27 19.16
CA VAL A 462 -14.93 -3.68 19.52
C VAL A 462 -16.42 -4.07 19.44
N GLU A 463 -17.32 -3.22 19.96
CA GLU A 463 -18.76 -3.42 19.88
C GLU A 463 -19.24 -3.43 18.42
N VAL A 464 -18.78 -2.47 17.61
CA VAL A 464 -19.11 -2.35 16.19
C VAL A 464 -18.63 -3.58 15.41
N LEU A 465 -17.42 -4.06 15.66
CA LEU A 465 -16.90 -5.28 15.04
C LEU A 465 -17.73 -6.52 15.39
N ASN A 466 -18.20 -6.61 16.65
CA ASN A 466 -19.08 -7.71 17.07
C ASN A 466 -20.46 -7.63 16.38
N GLN A 467 -21.03 -6.43 16.26
CA GLN A 467 -22.28 -6.22 15.52
C GLN A 467 -22.13 -6.58 14.04
N LEU A 468 -21.03 -6.19 13.38
CA LEU A 468 -20.75 -6.59 12.00
C LEU A 468 -20.56 -8.08 11.85
N SER A 469 -19.82 -8.73 12.77
CA SER A 469 -19.64 -10.18 12.74
C SER A 469 -20.99 -10.90 12.77
N GLN A 470 -21.88 -10.52 13.68
CA GLN A 470 -23.21 -11.11 13.76
C GLN A 470 -24.08 -10.78 12.53
N LEU A 471 -24.04 -9.54 12.04
CA LEU A 471 -24.79 -9.12 10.87
C LEU A 471 -24.36 -9.92 9.63
N PHE A 472 -23.05 -10.09 9.41
CA PHE A 472 -22.54 -10.83 8.27
C PHE A 472 -22.82 -12.33 8.39
N LYS A 473 -22.78 -12.89 9.62
CA LYS A 473 -23.25 -14.26 9.88
C LYS A 473 -24.71 -14.44 9.45
N ASN A 474 -25.58 -13.51 9.83
CA ASN A 474 -27.00 -13.56 9.48
C ASN A 474 -27.22 -13.41 7.97
N ALA A 475 -26.46 -12.54 7.29
CA ALA A 475 -26.56 -12.33 5.86
C ALA A 475 -26.05 -13.54 5.06
N LEU A 476 -24.98 -14.20 5.49
CA LEU A 476 -24.40 -15.36 4.79
C LEU A 476 -25.03 -16.70 5.17
N ALA A 477 -25.93 -16.73 6.16
CA ALA A 477 -26.68 -17.92 6.53
C ALA A 477 -27.54 -18.44 5.36
N PRO A 478 -27.91 -19.74 5.36
CA PRO A 478 -28.89 -20.28 4.42
C PRO A 478 -30.18 -19.45 4.41
N GLY A 479 -30.74 -19.15 3.24
CA GLY A 479 -31.90 -18.27 3.08
C GLY A 479 -31.71 -17.24 1.96
N ARG A 480 -32.40 -16.11 2.02
CA ARG A 480 -32.32 -15.00 1.02
C ARG A 480 -31.29 -13.93 1.34
N GLY A 481 -30.66 -14.00 2.52
CA GLY A 481 -29.64 -13.05 2.95
C GLY A 481 -28.44 -13.01 1.99
N ARG A 482 -27.89 -11.82 1.78
CA ARG A 482 -26.73 -11.60 0.90
C ARG A 482 -26.00 -10.29 1.23
N ILE A 483 -24.74 -10.21 0.84
CA ILE A 483 -23.89 -9.04 1.03
C ILE A 483 -23.35 -8.57 -0.32
N ILE A 484 -23.53 -7.29 -0.63
CA ILE A 484 -22.95 -6.61 -1.78
C ILE A 484 -21.85 -5.68 -1.28
N VAL A 485 -20.62 -5.88 -1.76
CA VAL A 485 -19.50 -4.95 -1.53
C VAL A 485 -19.03 -4.38 -2.87
N ALA A 486 -18.94 -3.07 -2.95
CA ALA A 486 -18.66 -2.37 -4.20
C ALA A 486 -17.62 -1.27 -4.01
N ASP A 487 -16.65 -1.22 -4.91
CA ASP A 487 -15.59 -0.21 -4.89
C ASP A 487 -14.93 -0.08 -6.28
N ALA A 488 -14.34 1.07 -6.58
CA ALA A 488 -13.50 1.24 -7.77
C ALA A 488 -12.12 0.57 -7.59
N ASP A 489 -11.57 0.67 -6.38
CA ASP A 489 -10.27 0.11 -6.01
C ASP A 489 -10.44 -1.24 -5.27
N LEU A 490 -11.54 -1.97 -5.55
CA LEU A 490 -11.90 -3.22 -4.85
C LEU A 490 -10.75 -4.23 -4.90
N SER A 491 -10.44 -4.80 -3.72
CA SER A 491 -9.41 -5.82 -3.51
C SER A 491 -9.94 -7.01 -2.71
N ASP A 492 -9.13 -8.06 -2.61
CA ASP A 492 -9.43 -9.25 -1.80
C ASP A 492 -9.70 -8.90 -0.33
N LEU A 493 -9.16 -7.78 0.18
CA LEU A 493 -9.33 -7.36 1.57
C LEU A 493 -10.81 -7.17 1.96
N SER A 494 -11.63 -6.67 1.04
CA SER A 494 -13.06 -6.47 1.28
C SER A 494 -13.78 -7.81 1.47
N ALA A 495 -13.47 -8.80 0.63
CA ALA A 495 -14.05 -10.15 0.74
C ALA A 495 -13.51 -10.91 1.96
N GLU A 496 -12.21 -10.82 2.23
CA GLU A 496 -11.56 -11.40 3.41
C GLU A 496 -12.16 -10.85 4.72
N MET A 497 -12.45 -9.54 4.79
CA MET A 497 -13.09 -8.91 5.94
C MET A 497 -14.48 -9.48 6.19
N VAL A 498 -15.31 -9.56 5.14
CA VAL A 498 -16.69 -10.08 5.24
C VAL A 498 -16.69 -11.54 5.69
N MET A 499 -15.99 -12.42 4.95
CA MET A 499 -15.96 -13.85 5.26
C MET A 499 -15.28 -14.14 6.60
N GLY A 500 -14.22 -13.40 6.93
CA GLY A 500 -13.47 -13.61 8.16
C GLY A 500 -14.18 -13.10 9.41
N LEU A 501 -15.03 -12.07 9.31
CA LEU A 501 -15.92 -11.66 10.40
C LEU A 501 -17.15 -12.56 10.52
N ALA A 502 -17.66 -13.05 9.39
CA ALA A 502 -18.77 -14.00 9.37
C ALA A 502 -18.35 -15.41 9.81
N GLU A 503 -17.05 -15.70 9.85
CA GLU A 503 -16.48 -17.05 10.07
C GLU A 503 -17.05 -18.09 9.09
N THR A 504 -17.42 -17.63 7.89
CA THR A 504 -18.12 -18.43 6.87
C THR A 504 -17.38 -18.31 5.55
N LYS A 505 -17.07 -19.44 4.94
CA LYS A 505 -16.49 -19.48 3.59
C LYS A 505 -17.60 -19.61 2.57
N VAL A 506 -17.66 -18.65 1.66
CA VAL A 506 -18.55 -18.67 0.49
C VAL A 506 -17.71 -18.40 -0.75
N THR A 507 -18.12 -18.92 -1.91
CA THR A 507 -17.52 -18.52 -3.18
C THR A 507 -18.12 -17.18 -3.59
N PRO A 508 -17.32 -16.10 -3.70
CA PRO A 508 -17.87 -14.81 -4.09
C PRO A 508 -18.30 -14.83 -5.56
N TRP A 509 -19.42 -14.19 -5.87
CA TRP A 509 -19.83 -13.91 -7.23
C TRP A 509 -19.28 -12.53 -7.62
N VAL A 510 -18.38 -12.50 -8.60
CA VAL A 510 -17.55 -11.32 -8.88
C VAL A 510 -17.91 -10.68 -10.21
N VAL A 511 -18.21 -9.39 -10.17
CA VAL A 511 -18.42 -8.55 -11.34
C VAL A 511 -17.24 -7.60 -11.47
N VAL A 512 -16.59 -7.61 -12.64
CA VAL A 512 -15.50 -6.68 -12.96
C VAL A 512 -15.91 -5.87 -14.18
N ASN A 513 -15.99 -4.55 -14.02
CA ASN A 513 -16.15 -3.62 -15.12
C ASN A 513 -14.80 -3.05 -15.55
N ASN A 514 -14.36 -3.41 -16.74
CA ASN A 514 -13.08 -2.97 -17.33
C ASN A 514 -13.19 -1.66 -18.11
N TRP A 515 -14.33 -0.96 -18.02
CA TRP A 515 -14.51 0.32 -18.70
C TRP A 515 -13.46 1.35 -18.28
N LYS A 516 -12.77 1.92 -19.26
CA LYS A 516 -11.91 3.09 -19.07
C LYS A 516 -12.59 4.30 -19.68
N GLY A 517 -12.67 5.38 -18.91
CA GLY A 517 -13.18 6.65 -19.39
C GLY A 517 -12.27 7.26 -20.46
N GLN A 518 -12.69 8.40 -21.02
CA GLN A 518 -11.78 9.18 -21.86
C GLN A 518 -10.57 9.64 -21.02
N PRO A 519 -9.34 9.53 -21.55
CA PRO A 519 -8.14 9.92 -20.84
C PRO A 519 -8.13 11.44 -20.63
N TRP A 520 -7.88 11.89 -19.40
CA TRP A 520 -7.61 13.30 -19.14
C TRP A 520 -6.13 13.60 -19.38
N ASN A 521 -5.86 14.81 -19.87
CA ASN A 521 -4.51 15.37 -19.85
C ASN A 521 -4.24 15.98 -18.48
N ILE A 522 -3.24 15.44 -17.77
CA ILE A 522 -2.82 15.87 -16.45
C ILE A 522 -1.43 16.50 -16.54
N TYR A 523 -1.37 17.81 -16.40
CA TYR A 523 -0.16 18.62 -16.36
C TYR A 523 0.47 18.55 -14.97
N HIS A 524 1.54 17.77 -14.84
CA HIS A 524 2.22 17.49 -13.57
C HIS A 524 3.36 18.48 -13.31
N TYR A 525 3.31 19.13 -12.14
CA TYR A 525 4.33 20.06 -11.65
C TYR A 525 5.27 19.30 -10.71
N ASN A 526 6.48 18.98 -11.18
CA ASN A 526 7.42 18.10 -10.48
C ASN A 526 8.32 18.81 -9.45
N GLN A 527 8.18 20.13 -9.30
CA GLN A 527 9.01 20.94 -8.41
C GLN A 527 8.84 20.54 -6.93
N THR A 528 9.81 20.93 -6.09
CA THR A 528 9.82 20.60 -4.65
C THR A 528 8.74 21.32 -3.86
N THR A 529 8.24 22.46 -4.36
CA THR A 529 7.15 23.24 -3.77
C THR A 529 6.11 23.57 -4.84
N PRO A 530 4.84 23.81 -4.48
CA PRO A 530 3.77 24.13 -5.45
C PRO A 530 3.78 25.60 -5.89
N VAL A 531 4.87 26.35 -5.70
CA VAL A 531 4.92 27.78 -6.04
C VAL A 531 4.73 28.00 -7.55
N ASN A 532 5.28 27.12 -8.38
CA ASN A 532 5.13 27.21 -9.84
C ASN A 532 3.72 26.82 -10.29
N TRP A 533 3.12 25.84 -9.62
CA TRP A 533 1.71 25.49 -9.78
C TRP A 533 0.80 26.68 -9.42
N LEU A 534 1.07 27.38 -8.31
CA LEU A 534 0.29 28.55 -7.90
C LEU A 534 0.40 29.69 -8.93
N ALA A 535 1.61 29.97 -9.43
CA ALA A 535 1.81 30.99 -10.43
C ALA A 535 1.04 30.70 -11.74
N ALA A 536 1.02 29.43 -12.15
CA ALA A 536 0.25 29.01 -13.32
C ALA A 536 -1.26 29.09 -13.08
N LEU A 537 -1.73 28.75 -11.87
CA LEU A 537 -3.13 28.92 -11.46
C LEU A 537 -3.56 30.40 -11.50
N GLU A 538 -2.75 31.30 -10.96
CA GLU A 538 -3.04 32.73 -10.96
C GLU A 538 -3.06 33.31 -12.38
N ALA A 539 -2.15 32.87 -13.25
CA ALA A 539 -2.17 33.26 -14.67
C ALA A 539 -3.45 32.76 -15.36
N HIS A 540 -3.83 31.50 -15.14
CA HIS A 540 -5.05 30.92 -15.69
C HIS A 540 -6.32 31.68 -15.27
N ILE A 541 -6.40 32.11 -14.00
CA ILE A 541 -7.52 32.91 -13.50
C ILE A 541 -7.50 34.32 -14.12
N ALA A 542 -6.33 34.95 -14.23
CA ALA A 542 -6.18 36.27 -14.84
C ALA A 542 -6.63 36.28 -16.32
N ASP A 543 -6.45 35.17 -17.03
CA ASP A 543 -6.91 34.98 -18.41
C ASP A 543 -8.42 34.67 -18.52
N GLY A 544 -9.17 34.76 -17.42
CA GLY A 544 -10.62 34.52 -17.36
C GLY A 544 -11.03 33.07 -17.10
N GLY A 545 -10.08 32.22 -16.71
CA GLY A 545 -10.34 30.82 -16.38
C GLY A 545 -11.17 30.63 -15.10
N LYS A 546 -11.97 29.56 -15.07
CA LYS A 546 -12.83 29.17 -13.94
C LYS A 546 -12.39 27.83 -13.34
N PRO A 547 -11.41 27.82 -12.40
CA PRO A 547 -10.85 26.58 -11.89
C PRO A 547 -11.66 25.97 -10.73
N PHE A 548 -11.75 24.63 -10.74
CA PHE A 548 -12.04 23.85 -9.54
C PHE A 548 -10.75 23.40 -8.88
N ILE A 549 -10.49 23.80 -7.64
CA ILE A 549 -9.23 23.62 -6.92
C ILE A 549 -9.42 22.58 -5.81
N ALA A 550 -8.78 21.41 -5.94
CA ALA A 550 -8.80 20.32 -4.97
C ALA A 550 -7.54 20.34 -4.08
N LEU A 551 -7.74 20.36 -2.76
CA LEU A 551 -6.69 20.46 -1.75
C LEU A 551 -6.88 19.40 -0.67
N ASP A 552 -5.81 19.02 0.04
CA ASP A 552 -5.86 18.12 1.21
C ASP A 552 -5.59 18.83 2.55
N CYS A 553 -5.36 20.13 2.51
CA CYS A 553 -5.09 20.99 3.66
C CYS A 553 -6.18 22.07 3.82
N GLN A 554 -6.49 22.44 5.06
CA GLN A 554 -7.55 23.42 5.36
C GLN A 554 -7.12 24.54 6.33
N LYS A 555 -6.30 24.21 7.34
CA LYS A 555 -5.97 25.12 8.46
C LYS A 555 -5.22 26.39 8.01
N ALA A 556 -5.40 27.50 8.72
CA ALA A 556 -4.67 28.75 8.48
C ALA A 556 -3.15 28.60 8.57
N LYS A 557 -2.64 27.70 9.43
CA LYS A 557 -1.19 27.40 9.50
C LYS A 557 -0.65 26.62 8.30
N SER A 558 -1.51 26.09 7.45
CA SER A 558 -1.12 25.33 6.26
C SER A 558 -0.98 26.29 5.07
N LYS A 559 0.26 26.55 4.64
CA LYS A 559 0.59 27.46 3.52
C LYS A 559 -0.24 27.21 2.25
N TRP A 560 -0.56 25.95 1.97
CA TRP A 560 -1.29 25.50 0.77
C TRP A 560 -2.71 25.04 1.09
N GLY A 561 -3.25 25.45 2.24
CA GLY A 561 -4.61 25.09 2.67
C GLY A 561 -5.70 25.99 2.07
N THR A 562 -6.94 25.51 2.12
CA THR A 562 -8.13 26.22 1.59
C THR A 562 -8.22 27.66 2.11
N LYS A 563 -8.02 27.89 3.42
CA LYS A 563 -8.08 29.22 4.05
C LYS A 563 -7.06 30.22 3.47
N VAL A 564 -5.79 29.82 3.34
CA VAL A 564 -4.71 30.69 2.84
C VAL A 564 -4.89 31.01 1.36
N LEU A 565 -5.24 29.99 0.56
CA LEU A 565 -5.45 30.18 -0.88
C LEU A 565 -6.72 30.99 -1.16
N GLU A 566 -7.81 30.80 -0.42
CA GLU A 566 -9.00 31.65 -0.52
C GLU A 566 -8.65 33.12 -0.25
N ALA A 567 -7.94 33.40 0.85
CA ALA A 567 -7.52 34.76 1.18
C ALA A 567 -6.63 35.38 0.09
N ARG A 568 -5.75 34.59 -0.54
CA ARG A 568 -4.90 35.04 -1.63
C ARG A 568 -5.70 35.38 -2.87
N LEU A 569 -6.57 34.47 -3.30
CA LEU A 569 -7.35 34.63 -4.51
C LEU A 569 -8.37 35.76 -4.38
N LYS A 570 -8.99 35.96 -3.20
CA LYS A 570 -9.85 37.13 -2.94
C LYS A 570 -9.09 38.45 -3.05
N LYS A 571 -7.81 38.48 -2.63
CA LYS A 571 -6.95 39.68 -2.74
C LYS A 571 -6.51 39.96 -4.17
N GLN A 572 -6.19 38.93 -4.96
CA GLN A 572 -5.72 39.07 -6.34
C GLN A 572 -6.85 39.27 -7.35
N PHE A 573 -8.03 38.68 -7.08
CA PHE A 573 -9.18 38.67 -7.98
C PHE A 573 -10.46 39.08 -7.24
N PRO A 574 -10.55 40.35 -6.78
CA PRO A 574 -11.67 40.83 -5.95
C PRO A 574 -13.03 40.76 -6.66
N ASP A 575 -13.04 40.79 -7.99
CA ASP A 575 -14.27 40.74 -8.80
C ASP A 575 -14.78 39.30 -9.05
N SER A 576 -13.97 38.28 -8.73
CA SER A 576 -14.35 36.87 -8.94
C SER A 576 -15.21 36.35 -7.79
N LYS A 577 -16.22 35.55 -8.13
CA LYS A 577 -17.02 34.84 -7.10
C LYS A 577 -16.27 33.59 -6.65
N ILE A 578 -15.82 33.58 -5.40
CA ILE A 578 -15.01 32.50 -4.82
C ILE A 578 -15.80 31.74 -3.75
N LEU A 579 -15.89 30.42 -3.89
CA LEU A 579 -16.48 29.52 -2.90
C LEU A 579 -15.41 28.62 -2.26
N ARG A 580 -15.33 28.62 -0.93
CA ARG A 580 -14.54 27.65 -0.16
C ARG A 580 -15.45 26.57 0.42
N ILE A 581 -15.18 25.31 0.08
CA ILE A 581 -15.90 24.13 0.58
C ILE A 581 -14.94 23.28 1.42
N ASP A 582 -15.12 23.33 2.73
CA ASP A 582 -14.42 22.46 3.68
C ASP A 582 -15.28 22.17 4.92
N SER A 583 -14.71 21.44 5.90
CA SER A 583 -15.43 20.95 7.07
C SER A 583 -15.95 22.05 7.98
N GLU A 584 -15.40 23.26 7.86
CA GLU A 584 -15.92 24.43 8.56
C GLU A 584 -17.04 25.08 7.75
N THR A 585 -16.81 25.40 6.48
CA THR A 585 -17.79 26.20 5.71
C THR A 585 -19.10 25.46 5.43
N ILE A 586 -19.07 24.14 5.25
CA ILE A 586 -20.30 23.36 5.00
C ILE A 586 -21.19 23.21 6.24
N LEU A 587 -20.64 23.45 7.44
CA LEU A 587 -21.32 23.33 8.73
C LEU A 587 -21.53 24.69 9.41
N ASP A 588 -21.19 25.80 8.76
CA ASP A 588 -21.33 27.14 9.33
C ASP A 588 -22.49 27.88 8.66
N PRO A 589 -23.62 28.12 9.37
CA PRO A 589 -24.81 28.78 8.81
C PRO A 589 -24.55 30.18 8.22
N GLU A 590 -23.47 30.84 8.62
CA GLU A 590 -23.10 32.18 8.14
C GLU A 590 -22.22 32.14 6.89
N LYS A 591 -21.84 30.95 6.40
CA LYS A 591 -20.98 30.78 5.22
C LYS A 591 -21.78 30.36 4.00
N GLU A 592 -21.32 30.78 2.84
CA GLU A 592 -21.97 30.55 1.55
C GLU A 592 -22.05 29.05 1.18
N ALA A 593 -21.11 28.24 1.69
CA ALA A 593 -21.09 26.80 1.45
C ALA A 593 -22.04 26.00 2.39
N TYR A 594 -22.77 26.66 3.29
CA TYR A 594 -23.63 25.97 4.25
C TYR A 594 -24.67 25.09 3.55
N GLY A 595 -24.70 23.80 3.88
CA GLY A 595 -25.64 22.85 3.27
C GLY A 595 -25.48 22.71 1.74
N CYS A 596 -24.38 23.15 1.14
CA CYS A 596 -24.23 23.16 -0.31
C CYS A 596 -24.14 21.74 -0.91
N ILE A 597 -23.77 20.73 -0.11
CA ILE A 597 -23.52 19.35 -0.56
C ILE A 597 -24.76 18.73 -1.22
N GLU A 598 -25.96 18.97 -0.68
CA GLU A 598 -27.23 18.43 -1.21
C GLU A 598 -27.62 19.05 -2.57
N ARG A 599 -27.11 20.26 -2.86
CA ARG A 599 -27.42 21.03 -4.08
C ARG A 599 -26.16 21.41 -4.85
N LEU A 600 -25.09 20.61 -4.71
CA LEU A 600 -23.75 21.01 -5.10
C LEU A 600 -23.67 21.47 -6.56
N ASN A 601 -24.19 20.67 -7.49
CA ASN A 601 -24.16 21.01 -8.93
C ASN A 601 -24.88 22.34 -9.26
N LYS A 602 -25.89 22.73 -8.48
CA LYS A 602 -26.60 24.01 -8.67
C LYS A 602 -25.78 25.17 -8.10
N VAL A 603 -25.31 25.03 -6.86
CA VAL A 603 -24.55 26.08 -6.15
C VAL A 603 -23.26 26.42 -6.90
N LEU A 604 -22.53 25.41 -7.37
CA LEU A 604 -21.24 25.60 -8.02
C LEU A 604 -21.30 26.45 -9.31
N LEU A 605 -22.45 26.50 -9.99
CA LEU A 605 -22.64 27.33 -11.20
C LEU A 605 -22.60 28.84 -10.91
N GLU A 606 -22.81 29.25 -9.67
CA GLU A 606 -22.84 30.65 -9.26
C GLU A 606 -21.45 31.24 -8.99
N TYR A 607 -20.41 30.40 -8.99
CA TYR A 607 -19.04 30.77 -8.61
C TYR A 607 -18.04 30.53 -9.74
N ASP A 608 -17.08 31.45 -9.86
CA ASP A 608 -16.01 31.37 -10.87
C ASP A 608 -14.85 30.48 -10.38
N ILE A 609 -14.56 30.55 -9.09
CA ILE A 609 -13.45 29.83 -8.45
C ILE A 609 -13.98 29.02 -7.28
N VAL A 610 -13.65 27.73 -7.23
CA VAL A 610 -14.10 26.84 -6.15
C VAL A 610 -12.90 26.15 -5.53
N LEU A 611 -12.71 26.30 -4.21
CA LEU A 611 -11.70 25.58 -3.44
C LEU A 611 -12.38 24.49 -2.62
N ALA A 612 -11.90 23.25 -2.72
CA ALA A 612 -12.47 22.10 -2.03
C ALA A 612 -11.41 21.32 -1.26
N SER A 613 -11.69 21.06 0.03
CA SER A 613 -10.94 20.09 0.83
C SER A 613 -11.57 18.68 0.71
N PRO A 614 -11.02 17.63 1.37
CA PRO A 614 -11.62 16.29 1.41
C PRO A 614 -12.99 16.22 2.12
N SER A 615 -13.53 17.36 2.55
CA SER A 615 -14.87 17.48 3.13
C SER A 615 -15.97 17.27 2.10
N ILE A 616 -15.74 17.59 0.82
CA ILE A 616 -16.56 16.99 -0.24
C ILE A 616 -16.21 15.49 -0.20
N GLY A 617 -17.12 14.67 0.34
CA GLY A 617 -16.86 13.25 0.60
C GLY A 617 -16.76 12.42 -0.68
N THR A 618 -16.24 11.21 -0.58
CA THR A 618 -16.26 10.23 -1.68
C THR A 618 -17.73 9.93 -2.04
N GLY A 619 -18.01 9.56 -3.29
CA GLY A 619 -19.38 9.39 -3.81
C GLY A 619 -20.10 10.67 -4.31
N VAL A 620 -19.56 11.86 -4.05
CA VAL A 620 -20.12 13.12 -4.61
C VAL A 620 -19.60 13.35 -6.04
N SER A 621 -20.50 13.51 -7.01
CA SER A 621 -20.20 13.75 -8.43
C SER A 621 -20.53 15.19 -8.83
N ILE A 622 -19.61 15.84 -9.55
CA ILE A 622 -19.79 17.17 -10.13
C ILE A 622 -19.98 16.98 -11.64
N ASP A 623 -21.23 17.02 -12.07
CA ASP A 623 -21.71 16.74 -13.44
C ASP A 623 -22.13 18.04 -14.15
N ILE A 624 -21.39 19.12 -13.89
CA ILE A 624 -21.56 20.42 -14.53
C ILE A 624 -20.85 20.39 -15.89
N ARG A 625 -21.46 21.03 -16.90
CA ARG A 625 -20.87 21.18 -18.24
C ARG A 625 -20.67 22.65 -18.58
N LYS A 626 -19.60 22.96 -19.33
CA LYS A 626 -19.26 24.28 -19.89
C LYS A 626 -19.15 25.39 -18.83
N HIS A 627 -18.79 25.04 -17.60
CA HIS A 627 -18.63 26.01 -16.50
C HIS A 627 -17.19 26.09 -16.03
N PHE A 628 -16.67 24.99 -15.49
CA PHE A 628 -15.27 24.91 -15.10
C PHE A 628 -14.40 24.78 -16.34
N THR A 629 -13.33 25.55 -16.41
CA THR A 629 -12.39 25.50 -17.55
C THR A 629 -11.21 24.56 -17.28
N SER A 630 -11.00 24.17 -16.02
CA SER A 630 -9.84 23.38 -15.58
C SER A 630 -10.03 22.86 -14.15
N VAL A 631 -9.31 21.78 -13.81
CA VAL A 631 -9.22 21.26 -12.43
C VAL A 631 -7.78 21.36 -11.95
N TRP A 632 -7.59 21.87 -10.73
CA TRP A 632 -6.26 22.12 -10.15
C TRP A 632 -6.11 21.37 -8.83
N GLY A 633 -5.15 20.46 -8.73
CA GLY A 633 -4.86 19.68 -7.53
C GLY A 633 -3.55 20.09 -6.87
N CYS A 634 -3.56 20.36 -5.57
CA CYS A 634 -2.35 20.56 -4.76
C CYS A 634 -2.43 19.72 -3.48
N PHE A 635 -1.62 18.67 -3.40
CA PHE A 635 -1.70 17.65 -2.34
C PHE A 635 -0.39 17.54 -1.56
N MET A 636 -0.44 17.84 -0.27
CA MET A 636 0.70 17.75 0.65
C MET A 636 0.93 16.33 1.18
N GLY A 637 0.01 15.40 0.93
CA GLY A 637 0.04 14.04 1.45
C GLY A 637 -0.50 13.93 2.86
N VAL A 638 -1.57 14.69 3.15
CA VAL A 638 -2.40 14.50 4.36
C VAL A 638 -3.31 13.27 4.18
N ALA A 639 -3.86 13.10 2.98
CA ALA A 639 -4.70 11.97 2.63
C ALA A 639 -3.93 10.93 1.79
N PRO A 640 -4.28 9.63 1.85
CA PRO A 640 -3.68 8.61 1.00
C PRO A 640 -3.89 8.87 -0.50
N GLU A 641 -3.11 8.19 -1.33
CA GLU A 641 -3.03 8.41 -2.78
C GLU A 641 -4.38 8.18 -3.49
N ASN A 642 -5.18 7.20 -3.04
CA ASN A 642 -6.50 6.92 -3.61
C ASN A 642 -7.48 8.09 -3.44
N ALA A 643 -7.49 8.72 -2.26
CA ALA A 643 -8.33 9.90 -1.97
C ALA A 643 -7.93 11.09 -2.84
N THR A 644 -6.63 11.25 -3.12
CA THR A 644 -6.10 12.29 -4.02
C THR A 644 -6.56 12.08 -5.46
N ARG A 645 -6.45 10.85 -5.99
CA ARG A 645 -6.97 10.50 -7.32
C ARG A 645 -8.48 10.75 -7.41
N GLN A 646 -9.22 10.39 -6.37
CA GLN A 646 -10.67 10.66 -6.30
C GLN A 646 -10.99 12.16 -6.30
N ALA A 647 -10.20 12.98 -5.60
CA ALA A 647 -10.45 14.41 -5.48
C ALA A 647 -10.42 15.14 -6.84
N ILE A 648 -9.45 14.83 -7.70
CA ILE A 648 -9.34 15.43 -9.05
C ILE A 648 -10.30 14.82 -10.07
N ALA A 649 -10.85 13.63 -9.78
CA ALA A 649 -11.82 12.94 -10.62
C ALA A 649 -13.29 13.35 -10.37
N ARG A 650 -13.54 14.25 -9.40
CA ARG A 650 -14.89 14.69 -9.00
C ARG A 650 -15.62 15.44 -10.10
N VAL A 651 -14.92 16.38 -10.73
CA VAL A 651 -15.40 17.06 -11.94
C VAL A 651 -15.33 16.05 -13.06
N ARG A 652 -16.49 15.69 -13.61
CA ARG A 652 -16.60 14.65 -14.66
C ARG A 652 -16.34 15.19 -16.06
N GLU A 653 -16.45 16.49 -16.24
CA GLU A 653 -16.15 17.13 -17.52
C GLU A 653 -14.70 16.91 -17.92
N ASP A 654 -14.49 16.74 -19.22
CA ASP A 654 -13.18 16.57 -19.82
C ASP A 654 -12.52 17.95 -20.00
N VAL A 655 -11.91 18.42 -18.92
CA VAL A 655 -11.14 19.67 -18.88
C VAL A 655 -9.70 19.40 -18.45
N PRO A 656 -8.73 20.25 -18.87
CA PRO A 656 -7.35 20.17 -18.41
C PRO A 656 -7.22 20.04 -16.89
N ARG A 657 -6.38 19.11 -16.45
CA ARG A 657 -6.06 18.89 -15.03
C ARG A 657 -4.62 19.32 -14.76
N HIS A 658 -4.40 20.11 -13.71
CA HIS A 658 -3.09 20.59 -13.29
C HIS A 658 -2.79 20.07 -11.89
N LEU A 659 -1.68 19.36 -11.71
CA LEU A 659 -1.45 18.57 -10.51
C LEU A 659 -0.06 18.81 -9.93
N TRP A 660 -0.01 19.24 -8.66
CA TRP A 660 1.19 19.16 -7.83
C TRP A 660 0.94 18.21 -6.66
N VAL A 661 1.88 17.30 -6.43
CA VAL A 661 1.84 16.32 -5.32
C VAL A 661 3.18 16.34 -4.60
N ALA A 662 3.16 16.34 -3.27
CA ALA A 662 4.39 16.20 -2.48
C ALA A 662 5.10 14.87 -2.76
N ARG A 663 6.44 14.85 -2.72
CA ARG A 663 7.22 13.63 -2.94
C ARG A 663 6.93 12.54 -1.90
N HIS A 664 6.68 12.96 -0.66
CA HIS A 664 6.38 12.09 0.47
C HIS A 664 5.15 12.61 1.19
N GLY A 665 4.35 11.70 1.74
CA GLY A 665 3.21 12.03 2.59
C GLY A 665 3.63 12.45 4.00
N LEU A 666 2.74 13.14 4.70
CA LEU A 666 2.99 13.71 6.04
C LEU A 666 2.85 12.69 7.18
N GLY A 667 2.27 11.51 6.93
CA GLY A 667 1.95 10.54 7.97
C GLY A 667 2.20 9.09 7.55
N LYS A 668 2.47 8.25 8.55
CA LYS A 668 2.55 6.79 8.43
C LYS A 668 1.72 6.16 9.54
N ILE A 669 1.15 4.99 9.28
CA ILE A 669 0.38 4.23 10.24
C ILE A 669 1.30 3.34 11.07
N GLY A 670 1.08 3.30 12.39
CA GLY A 670 1.89 2.55 13.34
C GLY A 670 3.37 2.97 13.28
N ASN A 671 4.26 1.98 13.18
CA ASN A 671 5.69 2.23 13.02
C ASN A 671 6.11 2.52 11.56
N GLY A 672 5.18 2.66 10.62
CA GLY A 672 5.45 2.92 9.21
C GLY A 672 6.04 1.74 8.43
N ALA A 673 5.88 0.50 8.91
CA ALA A 673 6.33 -0.69 8.21
C ALA A 673 5.47 -1.01 6.98
N MET A 674 6.11 -1.51 5.92
CA MET A 674 5.47 -2.10 4.74
C MET A 674 5.35 -3.64 4.87
N ASN A 675 5.91 -4.22 5.92
CA ASN A 675 5.84 -5.65 6.20
C ASN A 675 4.75 -5.95 7.25
N LEU A 676 3.73 -6.71 6.87
CA LEU A 676 2.60 -7.08 7.72
C LEU A 676 3.03 -7.74 9.03
N LYS A 677 3.93 -8.72 8.96
CA LYS A 677 4.39 -9.49 10.14
C LYS A 677 5.09 -8.57 11.12
N SER A 678 5.97 -7.69 10.64
CA SER A 678 6.67 -6.71 11.47
C SER A 678 5.70 -5.72 12.13
N LEU A 679 4.74 -5.19 11.37
CA LEU A 679 3.73 -4.27 11.89
C LEU A 679 2.89 -4.92 13.00
N LEU A 680 2.30 -6.08 12.73
CA LEU A 680 1.45 -6.78 13.70
C LEU A 680 2.23 -7.28 14.92
N ALA A 681 3.44 -7.79 14.73
CA ALA A 681 4.30 -8.18 15.84
C ALA A 681 4.60 -6.98 16.75
N SER A 682 4.85 -5.80 16.18
CA SER A 682 5.12 -4.59 16.96
C SER A 682 3.90 -4.13 17.77
N GLU A 683 2.69 -4.19 17.20
CA GLU A 683 1.45 -3.87 17.91
C GLU A 683 1.17 -4.88 19.03
N HIS A 684 1.41 -6.17 18.78
CA HIS A 684 1.22 -7.21 19.78
C HIS A 684 2.25 -7.12 20.92
N GLN A 685 3.52 -6.89 20.61
CA GLN A 685 4.56 -6.69 21.62
C GLN A 685 4.27 -5.48 22.49
N ARG A 686 3.81 -4.37 21.90
CA ARG A 686 3.40 -3.18 22.63
C ARG A 686 2.18 -3.45 23.53
N PHE A 687 1.22 -4.24 23.04
CA PHE A 687 0.06 -4.65 23.82
C PHE A 687 0.46 -5.49 25.04
N GLN A 688 1.31 -6.51 24.87
CA GLN A 688 1.78 -7.35 25.96
C GLN A 688 2.58 -6.54 27.00
N ALA A 689 3.44 -5.63 26.55
CA ALA A 689 4.19 -4.76 27.45
C ALA A 689 3.27 -3.83 28.26
N ASN A 690 2.27 -3.22 27.61
CA ASN A 690 1.26 -2.42 28.31
C ASN A 690 0.47 -3.27 29.31
N LEU A 691 0.02 -4.46 28.92
CA LEU A 691 -0.76 -5.35 29.80
C LEU A 691 0.02 -5.74 31.04
N LYS A 692 1.31 -6.08 30.89
CA LYS A 692 2.20 -6.37 32.01
C LYS A 692 2.28 -5.20 32.99
N MET A 693 2.44 -3.97 32.48
CA MET A 693 2.46 -2.78 33.34
C MET A 693 1.15 -2.55 34.08
N LEU A 694 0.01 -2.87 33.47
CA LEU A 694 -1.29 -2.79 34.14
C LEU A 694 -1.43 -3.86 35.23
N GLN A 695 -0.94 -5.09 34.99
CA GLN A 695 -0.92 -6.17 35.99
C GLN A 695 -0.04 -5.79 37.19
N ASP A 696 1.14 -5.20 36.93
CA ASP A 696 2.00 -4.64 37.97
C ASP A 696 1.30 -3.50 38.74
N ALA A 697 0.40 -2.77 38.08
CA ALA A 697 -0.50 -1.78 38.69
C ALA A 697 -1.76 -2.40 39.33
N SER A 698 -1.77 -3.70 39.64
CA SER A 698 -2.88 -4.43 40.28
C SER A 698 -4.15 -4.62 39.43
N LEU A 699 -4.05 -4.55 38.11
CA LEU A 699 -5.14 -4.98 37.23
C LEU A 699 -5.25 -6.51 37.22
N ILE A 700 -6.38 -7.03 37.70
CA ILE A 700 -6.67 -8.47 37.69
C ILE A 700 -7.31 -8.84 36.34
N ILE A 701 -6.47 -9.17 35.36
CA ILE A 701 -6.91 -9.71 34.07
C ILE A 701 -5.87 -10.70 33.52
N ASP A 702 -6.34 -11.86 33.04
CA ASP A 702 -5.50 -12.78 32.28
C ASP A 702 -5.49 -12.35 30.81
N GLY A 703 -4.29 -12.07 30.29
CA GLY A 703 -4.10 -11.72 28.89
C GLY A 703 -4.54 -12.81 27.92
N ALA A 704 -4.52 -14.07 28.34
CA ALA A 704 -5.00 -15.20 27.53
C ALA A 704 -6.53 -15.19 27.33
N GLU A 705 -7.28 -14.55 28.23
CA GLU A 705 -8.74 -14.42 28.11
C GLU A 705 -9.17 -13.25 27.19
N ILE A 706 -8.25 -12.38 26.79
CA ILE A 706 -8.58 -11.21 25.99
C ILE A 706 -8.76 -11.63 24.53
N ASN A 707 -9.99 -11.51 24.04
CA ASN A 707 -10.31 -11.77 22.64
C ASN A 707 -9.80 -10.63 21.74
N ILE A 708 -9.03 -10.99 20.71
CA ILE A 708 -8.56 -10.07 19.68
C ILE A 708 -9.11 -10.57 18.35
N ASN A 709 -9.87 -9.72 17.66
CA ASN A 709 -10.37 -10.04 16.33
C ASN A 709 -9.22 -10.11 15.31
N ARG A 710 -8.69 -11.31 15.08
CA ARG A 710 -7.52 -11.56 14.24
C ARG A 710 -7.78 -11.20 12.78
N THR A 711 -8.99 -11.41 12.28
CA THR A 711 -9.40 -11.02 10.92
C THR A 711 -9.27 -9.51 10.77
N ALA A 712 -9.96 -8.74 11.60
CA ALA A 712 -9.96 -7.28 11.54
C ALA A 712 -8.54 -6.71 11.71
N LEU A 713 -7.75 -7.28 12.62
CA LEU A 713 -6.37 -6.85 12.84
C LEU A 713 -5.46 -7.15 11.63
N ASN A 714 -5.65 -8.28 10.96
CA ASN A 714 -4.90 -8.63 9.74
C ASN A 714 -5.26 -7.67 8.59
N ILE A 715 -6.55 -7.41 8.38
CA ILE A 715 -7.01 -6.44 7.37
C ILE A 715 -6.49 -5.04 7.66
N PHE A 716 -6.54 -4.58 8.92
CA PHE A 716 -5.93 -3.33 9.35
C PHE A 716 -4.43 -3.30 9.01
N GLY A 717 -3.71 -4.38 9.30
CA GLY A 717 -2.28 -4.48 8.99
C GLY A 717 -1.99 -4.38 7.49
N LYS A 718 -2.74 -5.11 6.65
CA LYS A 718 -2.57 -5.09 5.19
C LYS A 718 -2.86 -3.69 4.61
N MET A 719 -3.99 -3.07 5.01
CA MET A 719 -4.34 -1.71 4.60
C MET A 719 -3.32 -0.67 5.09
N SER A 720 -2.81 -0.83 6.32
CA SER A 720 -1.77 0.04 6.86
C SER A 720 -0.47 -0.05 6.07
N CYS A 721 -0.05 -1.26 5.68
CA CYS A 721 1.13 -1.44 4.83
C CYS A 721 0.94 -0.84 3.44
N ARG A 722 -0.27 -0.95 2.85
CA ARG A 722 -0.65 -0.28 1.59
C ARG A 722 -0.51 1.23 1.67
N ILE A 723 -1.11 1.85 2.69
CA ILE A 723 -1.02 3.29 2.92
C ILE A 723 0.43 3.73 3.21
N ASN A 724 1.17 2.95 4.01
CA ASN A 724 2.58 3.27 4.30
C ASN A 724 3.45 3.26 3.04
N ALA A 725 3.25 2.29 2.14
CA ALA A 725 3.97 2.25 0.86
C ALA A 725 3.62 3.46 -0.01
N GLY A 726 2.33 3.76 -0.14
CA GLY A 726 1.84 4.95 -0.84
C GLY A 726 2.44 6.23 -0.29
N MET A 727 2.42 6.43 1.03
CA MET A 727 2.95 7.65 1.67
C MET A 727 4.48 7.79 1.56
N ILE A 728 5.24 6.69 1.45
CA ILE A 728 6.70 6.76 1.27
C ILE A 728 7.04 7.27 -0.14
N HIS A 729 6.31 6.85 -1.16
CA HIS A 729 6.50 7.25 -2.56
C HIS A 729 5.24 7.94 -3.08
N TYR A 730 4.83 9.02 -2.40
CA TYR A 730 3.48 9.57 -2.51
C TYR A 730 3.19 10.12 -3.90
N ARG A 731 4.12 10.91 -4.44
CA ARG A 731 3.99 11.43 -5.80
C ARG A 731 3.95 10.31 -6.83
N GLU A 732 4.91 9.38 -6.76
CA GLU A 732 4.98 8.28 -7.72
C GLU A 732 3.72 7.40 -7.67
N SER A 733 3.22 7.09 -6.46
CA SER A 733 2.01 6.27 -6.27
C SER A 733 0.74 6.94 -6.81
N VAL A 734 0.59 8.26 -6.62
CA VAL A 734 -0.53 9.02 -7.20
C VAL A 734 -0.47 9.00 -8.73
N LEU A 735 0.70 9.30 -9.31
CA LEU A 735 0.88 9.35 -10.77
C LEU A 735 0.70 7.99 -11.42
N GLN A 736 1.28 6.93 -10.83
CA GLN A 736 1.10 5.56 -11.30
C GLN A 736 -0.38 5.16 -11.27
N GLY A 737 -1.08 5.43 -10.16
CA GLY A 737 -2.50 5.12 -10.06
C GLY A 737 -3.40 5.90 -11.03
N LEU A 738 -2.99 7.11 -11.47
CA LEU A 738 -3.69 7.87 -12.53
C LEU A 738 -3.39 7.30 -13.92
N GLY A 739 -2.15 6.86 -14.16
CA GLY A 739 -1.77 6.16 -15.39
C GLY A 739 -2.51 4.81 -15.54
N ASP A 740 -2.62 4.04 -14.46
CA ASP A 740 -3.35 2.77 -14.42
C ASP A 740 -4.85 2.96 -14.72
N GLU A 741 -5.44 4.07 -14.23
CA GLU A 741 -6.80 4.53 -14.56
C GLU A 741 -6.95 4.95 -16.04
N GLY A 742 -5.84 5.07 -16.78
CA GLY A 742 -5.80 5.36 -18.20
C GLY A 742 -5.65 6.84 -18.54
N HIS A 743 -5.12 7.68 -17.64
CA HIS A 743 -4.94 9.10 -17.89
C HIS A 743 -3.53 9.45 -18.38
N ASN A 744 -3.41 10.54 -19.15
CA ASN A 744 -2.14 10.99 -19.71
C ASN A 744 -1.43 11.92 -18.71
N ILE A 745 -0.22 11.57 -18.31
CA ILE A 745 0.62 12.42 -17.45
C ILE A 745 1.61 13.19 -18.33
N ILE A 746 1.57 14.53 -18.24
CA ILE A 746 2.41 15.45 -19.02
C ILE A 746 3.21 16.30 -18.04
N ASP A 747 4.53 16.12 -18.00
CA ASP A 747 5.40 16.91 -17.13
C ASP A 747 5.50 18.37 -17.61
N VAL A 748 5.29 19.31 -16.67
CA VAL A 748 5.42 20.74 -16.91
C VAL A 748 6.85 21.18 -16.59
N TYR A 749 7.60 21.53 -17.63
CA TYR A 749 8.96 22.05 -17.53
C TYR A 749 8.95 23.56 -17.23
N ASP A 750 8.80 23.91 -15.96
CA ASP A 750 8.96 25.29 -15.47
C ASP A 750 10.08 25.38 -14.42
N ASN A 751 11.25 25.83 -14.87
CA ASN A 751 12.45 25.97 -14.05
C ASN A 751 12.58 27.35 -13.39
N LYS A 752 11.57 28.23 -13.51
CA LYS A 752 11.64 29.58 -12.93
C LYS A 752 11.56 29.50 -11.41
N THR A 753 12.50 30.17 -10.75
CA THR A 753 12.51 30.34 -9.29
C THR A 753 11.68 31.56 -8.90
N ARG A 754 10.62 31.37 -8.10
CA ARG A 754 9.66 32.42 -7.72
C ARG A 754 9.73 32.78 -6.24
N LYS A 755 10.91 33.22 -5.77
CA LYS A 755 11.14 33.57 -4.35
C LYS A 755 10.18 34.62 -3.83
N LYS A 756 9.88 35.66 -4.63
CA LYS A 756 8.94 36.73 -4.24
C LYS A 756 7.54 36.18 -3.95
N LEU A 757 6.99 35.38 -4.87
CA LEU A 757 5.69 34.72 -4.68
C LEU A 757 5.70 33.82 -3.43
N ASP A 758 6.75 33.02 -3.27
CA ASP A 758 6.91 32.13 -2.11
C ASP A 758 6.94 32.89 -0.78
N GLN A 759 7.57 34.07 -0.74
CA GLN A 759 7.59 34.97 0.42
C GLN A 759 6.22 35.58 0.67
N GLU A 760 5.54 36.10 -0.36
CA GLU A 760 4.21 36.71 -0.25
C GLU A 760 3.19 35.73 0.35
N ILE A 761 3.10 34.50 -0.15
CA ILE A 761 2.16 33.51 0.39
C ILE A 761 2.56 33.05 1.81
N THR A 762 3.86 33.09 2.16
CA THR A 762 4.32 32.81 3.53
C THR A 762 3.87 33.91 4.50
N THR A 763 4.02 35.17 4.11
CA THR A 763 3.57 36.33 4.90
C THR A 763 2.06 36.27 5.11
N GLN A 764 1.29 36.06 4.05
CA GLN A 764 -0.17 35.94 4.15
C GLN A 764 -0.62 34.79 5.06
N LYS A 765 0.07 33.64 4.98
CA LYS A 765 -0.18 32.52 5.90
C LYS A 765 0.09 32.92 7.35
N ASN A 766 1.18 33.66 7.62
CA ASN A 766 1.52 34.10 8.97
C ASN A 766 0.45 35.06 9.50
N GLU A 767 0.09 36.09 8.72
CA GLU A 767 -0.94 37.08 9.09
C GLU A 767 -2.28 36.42 9.41
N LEU A 768 -2.76 35.51 8.54
CA LEU A 768 -4.04 34.82 8.75
C LEU A 768 -4.03 33.92 9.99
N TYR A 769 -2.94 33.17 10.19
CA TYR A 769 -2.82 32.28 11.35
C TYR A 769 -2.70 33.05 12.66
N ASP A 770 -1.93 34.15 12.66
CA ASP A 770 -1.76 35.01 13.80
C ASP A 770 -3.08 35.68 14.21
N GLY A 771 -3.84 36.20 13.25
CA GLY A 771 -5.17 36.77 13.50
C GLY A 771 -6.14 35.74 14.07
N GLU A 772 -6.19 34.52 13.51
CA GLU A 772 -7.06 33.45 14.04
C GLU A 772 -6.68 33.05 15.48
N CYS A 773 -5.39 33.02 15.81
CA CYS A 773 -4.95 32.77 17.19
C CYS A 773 -5.31 33.91 18.16
N GLU A 774 -5.24 35.16 17.70
CA GLU A 774 -5.64 36.34 18.48
C GLU A 774 -7.16 36.33 18.73
N ASP A 775 -7.97 36.05 17.71
CA ASP A 775 -9.42 35.95 17.84
C ASP A 775 -9.84 34.86 18.84
N VAL A 776 -9.21 33.69 18.77
CA VAL A 776 -9.45 32.61 19.73
C VAL A 776 -9.08 33.04 21.14
N ALA A 777 -7.93 33.69 21.34
CA ALA A 777 -7.50 34.16 22.66
C ALA A 777 -8.41 35.26 23.24
N ALA A 778 -8.88 36.18 22.40
CA ALA A 778 -9.71 37.32 22.77
C ALA A 778 -11.20 36.95 23.03
N THR A 779 -11.66 35.81 22.53
CA THR A 779 -13.07 35.38 22.65
C THR A 779 -13.52 35.28 24.12
N ASP A 780 -14.72 35.77 24.45
CA ASP A 780 -15.27 35.67 25.80
C ASP A 780 -15.89 34.28 26.08
N THR A 781 -15.40 33.62 27.13
CA THR A 781 -15.86 32.31 27.62
C THR A 781 -16.55 32.41 28.98
N SER A 782 -16.78 33.61 29.52
CA SER A 782 -17.31 33.85 30.87
C SER A 782 -18.66 33.16 31.17
N GLN A 783 -19.50 33.00 30.15
CA GLN A 783 -20.81 32.34 30.26
C GLN A 783 -20.79 30.83 29.99
N MET A 784 -19.62 30.26 29.68
CA MET A 784 -19.48 28.83 29.39
C MET A 784 -19.50 28.00 30.67
N THR A 785 -20.22 26.88 30.61
CA THR A 785 -20.28 25.87 31.66
C THR A 785 -19.95 24.50 31.06
N PRO A 786 -19.58 23.48 31.86
CA PRO A 786 -19.34 22.13 31.35
C PRO A 786 -20.50 21.58 30.51
N THR A 787 -21.75 21.79 30.95
CA THR A 787 -22.95 21.36 30.22
C THR A 787 -23.13 22.10 28.90
N LYS A 788 -22.92 23.43 28.86
CA LYS A 788 -22.96 24.20 27.61
C LYS A 788 -21.85 23.78 26.65
N TYR A 789 -20.67 23.49 27.18
CA TYR A 789 -19.55 23.00 26.39
C TYR A 789 -19.85 21.63 25.79
N GLU A 790 -20.42 20.71 26.56
CA GLU A 790 -20.84 19.40 26.04
C GLU A 790 -21.93 19.52 24.96
N ALA A 791 -22.94 20.38 25.19
CA ALA A 791 -23.96 20.67 24.19
C ALA A 791 -23.35 21.25 22.91
N LEU A 792 -22.41 22.19 23.04
CA LEU A 792 -21.68 22.78 21.91
C LEU A 792 -20.83 21.73 21.19
N GLN A 793 -20.15 20.82 21.90
CA GLN A 793 -19.41 19.72 21.27
C GLN A 793 -20.31 18.81 20.41
N GLN A 794 -21.54 18.57 20.88
CA GLN A 794 -22.53 17.75 20.17
C GLN A 794 -23.25 18.49 19.04
N GLN A 795 -23.17 19.83 19.01
CA GLN A 795 -23.77 20.65 17.97
C GLN A 795 -23.13 20.38 16.60
N ARG A 796 -23.95 20.03 15.61
CA ARG A 796 -23.50 19.68 14.26
C ARG A 796 -23.07 20.89 13.44
N SER A 797 -23.82 21.99 13.50
CA SER A 797 -23.56 23.23 12.76
C SER A 797 -23.04 24.30 13.70
N LYS A 798 -21.88 24.88 13.42
CA LYS A 798 -21.20 25.88 14.28
C LYS A 798 -20.77 27.08 13.47
N THR A 799 -21.03 28.27 13.99
CA THR A 799 -20.46 29.53 13.51
C THR A 799 -18.97 29.61 13.84
N THR A 800 -18.28 30.56 13.22
CA THR A 800 -16.86 30.82 13.51
C THR A 800 -16.65 31.25 14.97
N ALA A 801 -17.54 32.10 15.50
CA ALA A 801 -17.49 32.54 16.91
C ALA A 801 -17.68 31.37 17.89
N GLU A 802 -18.66 30.49 17.64
CA GLU A 802 -18.88 29.29 18.46
C GLU A 802 -17.66 28.35 18.46
N ARG A 803 -16.98 28.19 17.31
CA ARG A 803 -15.74 27.40 17.24
C ARG A 803 -14.61 28.03 18.06
N HIS A 804 -14.51 29.36 18.07
CA HIS A 804 -13.52 30.07 18.89
C HIS A 804 -13.82 29.89 20.39
N ILE A 805 -15.09 29.99 20.80
CA ILE A 805 -15.55 29.73 22.18
C ILE A 805 -15.18 28.29 22.59
N GLU A 806 -15.55 27.30 21.77
CA GLU A 806 -15.22 25.89 22.02
C GLU A 806 -13.71 25.68 22.13
N ARG A 807 -12.94 26.29 21.22
CA ARG A 807 -11.49 26.17 21.17
C ARG A 807 -10.83 26.78 22.40
N LYS A 808 -11.20 28.01 22.79
CA LYS A 808 -10.64 28.68 23.97
C LYS A 808 -10.99 27.94 25.25
N TYR A 809 -12.27 27.62 25.46
CA TYR A 809 -12.70 26.88 26.66
C TYR A 809 -11.98 25.53 26.79
N LYS A 810 -11.79 24.81 25.68
CA LYS A 810 -11.00 23.57 25.66
C LYS A 810 -9.55 23.78 26.09
N LEU A 811 -8.92 24.89 25.69
CA LEU A 811 -7.56 25.23 26.08
C LEU A 811 -7.48 25.62 27.57
N GLU A 812 -8.46 26.37 28.09
CA GLU A 812 -8.58 26.69 29.51
C GLU A 812 -8.64 25.42 30.35
N GLN A 813 -9.49 24.46 29.98
CA GLN A 813 -9.61 23.18 30.67
C GLN A 813 -8.33 22.32 30.56
N ARG A 814 -7.63 22.37 29.42
CA ARG A 814 -6.41 21.59 29.20
C ARG A 814 -5.23 22.10 30.01
N TYR A 815 -5.06 23.40 30.12
CA TYR A 815 -3.83 24.01 30.65
C TYR A 815 -4.03 24.69 32.01
N GLY A 816 -5.26 25.05 32.40
CA GLY A 816 -5.57 25.72 33.67
C GLY A 816 -4.96 27.12 33.79
N VAL A 817 -4.49 27.70 32.70
CA VAL A 817 -3.88 29.04 32.63
C VAL A 817 -4.61 29.90 31.61
N GLU A 818 -4.37 31.20 31.66
CA GLU A 818 -4.89 32.14 30.67
C GLU A 818 -4.48 31.72 29.25
N VAL A 819 -5.47 31.73 28.34
CA VAL A 819 -5.26 31.37 26.94
C VAL A 819 -4.80 32.59 26.17
N THR A 820 -3.49 32.67 25.92
CA THR A 820 -2.88 33.69 25.06
C THR A 820 -2.74 33.20 23.62
N LYS A 821 -2.48 34.12 22.68
CA LYS A 821 -2.13 33.80 21.28
C LYS A 821 -1.02 32.76 21.21
N GLU A 822 0.05 32.94 21.99
CA GLU A 822 1.22 32.05 22.03
C GLU A 822 0.84 30.65 22.53
N LEU A 823 -0.08 30.53 23.49
CA LEU A 823 -0.56 29.22 23.96
C LEU A 823 -1.37 28.50 22.89
N VAL A 824 -2.23 29.22 22.16
CA VAL A 824 -2.97 28.66 21.00
C VAL A 824 -1.97 28.12 19.96
N GLN A 825 -0.96 28.93 19.61
CA GLN A 825 0.07 28.53 18.66
C GLN A 825 0.88 27.31 19.11
N LYS A 826 1.24 27.25 20.40
CA LYS A 826 1.92 26.11 21.01
C LYS A 826 1.05 24.84 20.97
N ASP A 827 -0.23 24.89 21.38
CA ASP A 827 -1.13 23.71 21.32
C ASP A 827 -1.25 23.20 19.88
N ASP A 828 -1.38 24.11 18.91
CA ASP A 828 -1.41 23.79 17.49
C ASP A 828 -0.11 23.12 16.98
N ALA A 829 1.03 23.40 17.61
CA ALA A 829 2.32 22.76 17.33
C ALA A 829 2.52 21.43 18.08
N GLY A 830 1.53 20.96 18.85
CA GLY A 830 1.61 19.70 19.58
C GLY A 830 2.14 19.83 21.02
N TYR A 831 2.02 21.00 21.63
CA TYR A 831 2.52 21.25 22.98
C TYR A 831 1.82 20.44 24.07
N TYR A 832 0.50 20.22 23.97
CA TYR A 832 -0.25 19.46 24.98
C TYR A 832 0.29 18.03 25.22
N PRO A 833 0.43 17.15 24.19
CA PRO A 833 0.98 15.81 24.41
C PRO A 833 2.43 15.84 24.91
N GLN A 834 3.24 16.84 24.51
CA GLN A 834 4.60 17.01 25.00
C GLN A 834 4.64 17.32 26.50
N LEU A 835 3.85 18.30 26.94
CA LEU A 835 3.73 18.65 28.36
C LEU A 835 3.21 17.49 29.19
N ARG A 836 2.20 16.77 28.68
CA ARG A 836 1.63 15.63 29.38
C ARG A 836 2.66 14.53 29.61
N LEU A 837 3.51 14.24 28.61
CA LEU A 837 4.62 13.30 28.78
C LEU A 837 5.66 13.81 29.78
N HIS A 838 6.00 15.10 29.72
CA HIS A 838 6.97 15.68 30.65
C HIS A 838 6.47 15.68 32.10
N TYR A 839 5.21 16.05 32.32
CA TYR A 839 4.55 16.01 33.62
C TYR A 839 4.59 14.61 34.23
N TYR A 840 4.14 13.60 33.47
CA TYR A 840 4.14 12.20 33.92
C TYR A 840 5.53 11.57 34.00
N LEU A 841 6.55 12.16 33.39
CA LEU A 841 7.95 11.76 33.56
C LEU A 841 8.57 12.36 34.84
N THR A 842 7.94 13.40 35.41
CA THR A 842 8.48 14.17 36.53
C THR A 842 7.49 14.19 37.70
N ILE A 843 6.86 15.33 37.99
CA ILE A 843 6.07 15.53 39.22
C ILE A 843 4.76 14.72 39.24
N GLY A 844 4.24 14.34 38.08
CA GLY A 844 3.00 13.55 37.94
C GLY A 844 3.23 12.04 37.91
N ARG A 845 4.47 11.58 38.11
CA ARG A 845 4.88 10.20 37.85
C ARG A 845 4.11 9.15 38.67
N GLU A 846 3.69 9.50 39.87
CA GLU A 846 2.92 8.61 40.76
C GLU A 846 1.51 8.31 40.24
N PHE A 847 0.91 9.22 39.47
CA PHE A 847 -0.48 9.08 38.99
C PHE A 847 -0.60 8.22 37.72
N VAL A 848 0.51 7.93 37.03
CA VAL A 848 0.50 7.23 35.73
C VAL A 848 -0.12 5.83 35.84
N ALA A 849 0.27 5.07 36.86
CA ALA A 849 -0.17 3.68 37.03
C ALA A 849 -1.70 3.60 37.23
N ASP A 850 -2.25 4.41 38.12
CA ASP A 850 -3.69 4.45 38.39
C ASP A 850 -4.49 4.95 37.18
N ARG A 851 -3.97 5.97 36.48
CA ARG A 851 -4.56 6.54 35.27
C ARG A 851 -4.66 5.50 34.14
N ASP A 852 -3.57 4.78 33.87
CA ASP A 852 -3.52 3.73 32.86
C ASP A 852 -4.38 2.52 33.25
N ARG A 853 -4.38 2.13 34.53
CA ARG A 853 -5.25 1.06 35.06
C ARG A 853 -6.72 1.37 34.84
N LYS A 854 -7.22 2.54 35.27
CA LYS A 854 -8.62 2.95 35.08
C LYS A 854 -9.03 2.96 33.62
N LEU A 855 -8.14 3.42 32.73
CA LEU A 855 -8.39 3.40 31.28
C LEU A 855 -8.41 1.98 30.72
N GLY A 856 -7.46 1.13 31.15
CA GLY A 856 -7.36 -0.27 30.77
C GLY A 856 -8.58 -1.09 31.20
N GLU A 857 -9.05 -0.91 32.43
CA GLU A 857 -10.28 -1.54 32.96
C GLU A 857 -11.47 -1.22 32.08
N LYS A 858 -11.67 0.06 31.73
CA LYS A 858 -12.74 0.49 30.84
C LYS A 858 -12.63 -0.13 29.44
N MET A 859 -11.42 -0.18 28.88
CA MET A 859 -11.20 -0.73 27.53
C MET A 859 -11.32 -2.25 27.46
N LEU A 860 -11.02 -2.96 28.55
CA LEU A 860 -11.01 -4.42 28.62
C LEU A 860 -12.24 -5.02 29.32
N GLN A 861 -13.21 -4.19 29.69
CA GLN A 861 -14.43 -4.63 30.40
C GLN A 861 -15.15 -5.78 29.69
N ALA A 862 -15.17 -5.78 28.35
CA ALA A 862 -15.77 -6.83 27.53
C ALA A 862 -14.83 -8.02 27.22
N LYS A 863 -13.71 -8.15 27.95
CA LYS A 863 -12.63 -9.13 27.70
C LYS A 863 -12.22 -9.20 26.23
N SER A 864 -12.21 -8.06 25.56
CA SER A 864 -11.91 -7.93 24.13
C SER A 864 -11.14 -6.64 23.90
N ALA A 865 -10.21 -6.64 22.94
CA ALA A 865 -9.35 -5.48 22.70
C ALA A 865 -9.16 -5.19 21.21
N TRP A 866 -9.15 -3.90 20.88
CA TRP A 866 -8.57 -3.39 19.63
C TRP A 866 -7.18 -2.83 19.91
N LEU A 867 -6.14 -3.51 19.43
CA LEU A 867 -4.75 -3.22 19.82
C LEU A 867 -4.33 -1.77 19.56
N PRO A 868 -4.57 -1.17 18.37
CA PRO A 868 -4.18 0.21 18.12
C PRO A 868 -4.79 1.22 19.09
N ASP A 869 -6.07 1.07 19.43
CA ASP A 869 -6.76 1.99 20.35
C ASP A 869 -6.27 1.80 21.79
N PHE A 870 -6.12 0.55 22.23
CA PHE A 870 -5.57 0.23 23.56
C PHE A 870 -4.15 0.76 23.71
N ASN A 871 -3.25 0.40 22.78
CA ASN A 871 -1.85 0.80 22.79
C ASN A 871 -1.69 2.32 22.79
N GLY A 872 -2.49 3.04 21.99
CA GLY A 872 -2.47 4.49 21.90
C GLY A 872 -3.01 5.21 23.15
N GLY A 873 -3.77 4.53 24.00
CA GLY A 873 -4.34 5.08 25.23
C GLY A 873 -3.38 5.07 26.44
N GLN A 874 -2.48 4.08 26.49
CA GLN A 874 -1.55 3.86 27.60
C GLN A 874 -0.31 4.76 27.50
N LEU A 875 0.08 5.36 28.62
CA LEU A 875 1.26 6.22 28.71
C LEU A 875 2.40 5.58 29.50
N GLY A 876 2.12 4.65 30.40
CA GLY A 876 3.08 4.00 31.28
C GLY A 876 4.27 3.44 30.51
N LEU A 877 4.04 2.73 29.41
CA LEU A 877 5.11 2.17 28.59
C LEU A 877 5.99 3.25 27.94
N VAL A 878 5.40 4.38 27.53
CA VAL A 878 6.15 5.52 26.96
C VAL A 878 7.00 6.18 28.03
N ILE A 879 6.43 6.41 29.22
CA ILE A 879 7.15 6.99 30.36
C ILE A 879 8.30 6.07 30.80
N HIS A 880 8.03 4.77 30.97
CA HIS A 880 9.04 3.79 31.33
C HIS A 880 10.19 3.72 30.32
N ALA A 881 9.88 3.81 29.01
CA ALA A 881 10.91 3.84 27.98
C ALA A 881 11.79 5.11 28.05
N LEU A 882 11.22 6.27 28.40
CA LEU A 882 11.98 7.51 28.60
C LEU A 882 12.85 7.44 29.88
N GLU A 883 12.33 6.84 30.95
CA GLU A 883 13.09 6.59 32.20
C GLU A 883 14.26 5.63 31.95
N TRP A 884 14.00 4.54 31.22
CA TRP A 884 15.02 3.56 30.87
C TRP A 884 16.14 4.16 30.00
N LEU A 885 15.80 5.08 29.11
CA LEU A 885 16.77 5.87 28.34
C LEU A 885 17.41 7.01 29.15
N GLY A 886 17.19 7.08 30.46
CA GLY A 886 17.84 8.03 31.36
C GLY A 886 17.43 9.49 31.16
N ILE A 887 16.32 9.77 30.45
CA ILE A 887 15.92 11.14 30.10
C ILE A 887 15.76 12.07 31.32
N PRO A 888 15.22 11.64 32.47
CA PRO A 888 15.16 12.49 33.67
C PRO A 888 16.52 13.11 34.08
N ASN A 889 17.63 12.39 33.88
CA ASN A 889 18.97 12.85 34.26
C ASN A 889 19.51 13.98 33.38
N PHE A 890 18.93 14.20 32.20
CA PHE A 890 19.33 15.29 31.29
C PHE A 890 18.42 16.52 31.42
N ILE A 891 17.29 16.41 32.11
CA ILE A 891 16.37 17.52 32.36
C ILE A 891 16.78 18.28 33.63
N ALA A 892 17.35 17.58 34.61
CA ALA A 892 17.87 18.16 35.83
C ALA A 892 19.17 18.93 35.55
N ASP A 893 19.24 20.16 36.06
CA ASP A 893 20.39 21.08 36.03
C ASP A 893 20.74 21.74 34.69
N ASP A 894 21.38 22.92 34.76
CA ASP A 894 21.92 23.67 33.59
C ASP A 894 23.22 23.02 33.07
N ARG A 895 23.21 21.68 32.92
CA ARG A 895 24.35 20.87 32.53
C ARG A 895 24.78 21.20 31.10
N GLN A 896 26.09 21.40 30.93
CA GLN A 896 26.73 21.48 29.62
C GLN A 896 27.01 20.08 29.07
N LEU A 897 26.43 19.77 27.91
CA LEU A 897 26.46 18.46 27.26
C LEU A 897 27.40 18.47 26.05
N ARG A 898 28.28 17.46 25.97
CA ARG A 898 29.17 17.22 24.82
C ARG A 898 28.80 15.89 24.17
N GLY A 899 29.01 15.79 22.86
CA GLY A 899 28.72 14.56 22.12
C GLY A 899 29.55 13.35 22.51
N THR A 900 30.61 13.55 23.30
CA THR A 900 31.50 12.49 23.83
C THR A 900 31.28 12.23 25.31
N ASP A 901 30.30 12.86 25.97
CA ASP A 901 29.99 12.55 27.36
C ASP A 901 29.61 11.07 27.49
N ALA A 902 30.23 10.37 28.45
CA ALA A 902 30.19 8.91 28.51
C ALA A 902 28.76 8.36 28.68
N ASP A 903 27.97 9.00 29.54
CA ASP A 903 26.56 8.66 29.78
C ASP A 903 25.68 8.90 28.53
N LEU A 904 25.95 9.96 27.78
CA LEU A 904 25.25 10.26 26.54
C LEU A 904 25.57 9.25 25.44
N VAL A 905 26.84 8.85 25.31
CA VAL A 905 27.30 7.80 24.39
C VAL A 905 26.67 6.46 24.75
N GLU A 906 26.59 6.12 26.04
CA GLU A 906 25.97 4.90 26.50
C GLU A 906 24.49 4.82 26.11
N ILE A 907 23.71 5.86 26.39
CA ILE A 907 22.28 5.93 26.04
C ILE A 907 22.09 5.90 24.52
N ALA A 908 22.95 6.59 23.77
CA ALA A 908 22.94 6.53 22.31
C ALA A 908 23.13 5.08 21.81
N ASN A 909 24.11 4.35 22.35
CA ASN A 909 24.36 2.95 22.00
C ASN A 909 23.18 2.05 22.37
N GLN A 910 22.57 2.24 23.54
CA GLN A 910 21.38 1.51 23.98
C GLN A 910 20.18 1.79 23.06
N ALA A 911 19.92 3.06 22.75
CA ALA A 911 18.84 3.49 21.86
C ALA A 911 19.02 2.96 20.43
N LEU A 912 20.26 2.94 19.91
CA LEU A 912 20.56 2.39 18.59
C LEU A 912 20.41 0.86 18.55
N ARG A 913 20.83 0.16 19.62
CA ARG A 913 20.63 -1.29 19.76
C ARG A 913 19.16 -1.68 19.72
N LEU A 914 18.28 -0.85 20.28
CA LEU A 914 16.83 -1.06 20.34
C LEU A 914 16.04 -0.10 19.45
N LYS A 915 16.62 0.39 18.34
CA LYS A 915 16.03 1.44 17.50
C LYS A 915 14.61 1.14 17.00
N TRP A 916 14.28 -0.14 16.78
CA TRP A 916 12.95 -0.57 16.35
C TRP A 916 11.92 -0.48 17.47
N GLN A 917 12.30 -0.83 18.70
CA GLN A 917 11.47 -0.67 19.90
C GLN A 917 11.30 0.82 20.21
N VAL A 918 12.35 1.63 20.11
CA VAL A 918 12.28 3.10 20.24
C VAL A 918 11.30 3.68 19.22
N LYS A 919 11.32 3.22 17.96
CA LYS A 919 10.35 3.64 16.96
C LYS A 919 8.92 3.20 17.30
N THR A 920 8.75 1.98 17.79
CA THR A 920 7.43 1.40 18.10
C THR A 920 6.77 2.05 19.31
N VAL A 921 7.55 2.34 20.36
CA VAL A 921 7.04 2.87 21.63
C VAL A 921 7.02 4.41 21.63
N LEU A 922 8.13 5.05 21.22
CA LEU A 922 8.29 6.51 21.29
C LEU A 922 7.92 7.21 19.97
N GLY A 923 7.75 6.48 18.87
CA GLY A 923 7.54 7.07 17.55
C GLY A 923 8.74 7.90 17.09
N ILE A 924 9.96 7.49 17.47
CA ILE A 924 11.22 8.13 17.06
C ILE A 924 11.96 7.19 16.11
N THR A 925 12.27 7.67 14.90
CA THR A 925 13.16 6.95 14.00
C THR A 925 14.60 7.28 14.35
N LEU A 926 15.45 6.26 14.48
CA LEU A 926 16.90 6.40 14.70
C LEU A 926 17.69 5.74 13.56
N SER A 927 18.77 6.37 13.16
CA SER A 927 19.75 5.93 12.16
C SER A 927 21.06 5.58 12.85
N ASN A 928 21.79 4.60 12.34
CA ASN A 928 23.10 4.22 12.86
C ASN A 928 24.13 5.37 12.77
N ASN A 929 23.86 6.38 11.93
CA ASN A 929 24.70 7.56 11.77
C ASN A 929 24.29 8.73 12.67
N ASP A 930 23.23 8.59 13.48
CA ASP A 930 22.82 9.65 14.40
C ASP A 930 23.84 9.75 15.55
N SER A 931 24.39 10.94 15.77
CA SER A 931 25.28 11.19 16.90
C SER A 931 24.51 11.20 18.23
N PRO A 932 25.19 11.01 19.38
CA PRO A 932 24.53 11.01 20.68
C PRO A 932 23.69 12.28 20.95
N ILE A 933 24.17 13.45 20.52
CA ILE A 933 23.44 14.73 20.61
C ILE A 933 22.17 14.73 19.73
N VAL A 934 22.22 14.12 18.54
CA VAL A 934 21.03 14.03 17.66
C VAL A 934 19.98 13.13 18.29
N ILE A 935 20.38 12.00 18.87
CA ILE A 935 19.48 11.06 19.55
C ILE A 935 18.81 11.75 20.74
N LEU A 936 19.60 12.39 21.62
CA LEU A 936 19.06 13.14 22.76
C LEU A 936 18.11 14.25 22.33
N ARG A 937 18.45 15.02 21.27
CA ARG A 937 17.56 16.05 20.73
C ARG A 937 16.19 15.49 20.34
N ARG A 938 16.15 14.33 19.69
CA ARG A 938 14.88 13.69 19.28
C ARG A 938 14.06 13.25 20.49
N LEU A 939 14.72 12.69 21.51
CA LEU A 939 14.10 12.27 22.77
C LEU A 939 13.53 13.47 23.54
N LEU A 940 14.31 14.53 23.73
CA LEU A 940 13.87 15.77 24.39
C LEU A 940 12.69 16.43 23.66
N SER A 941 12.65 16.38 22.33
CA SER A 941 11.51 16.96 21.58
C SER A 941 10.17 16.28 21.88
N LYS A 942 10.16 15.02 22.36
CA LYS A 942 8.93 14.32 22.77
C LYS A 942 8.31 14.91 24.03
N ILE A 943 9.10 15.55 24.87
CA ILE A 943 8.68 16.20 26.10
C ILE A 943 8.72 17.74 25.97
N GLY A 944 8.80 18.25 24.73
CA GLY A 944 8.77 19.69 24.45
C GLY A 944 10.02 20.43 24.89
N LEU A 945 11.16 19.74 25.02
CA LEU A 945 12.45 20.34 25.32
C LEU A 945 13.36 20.32 24.08
N SER A 946 14.37 21.19 24.05
CA SER A 946 15.31 21.27 22.93
C SER A 946 16.74 21.46 23.40
N LEU A 947 17.70 21.28 22.48
CA LEU A 947 19.11 21.52 22.74
C LEU A 947 19.56 22.80 22.04
N LYS A 948 20.11 23.75 22.81
CA LYS A 948 20.73 24.97 22.30
C LYS A 948 22.24 24.82 22.28
N TYR A 949 22.86 25.17 21.16
CA TYR A 949 24.32 25.26 21.06
C TYR A 949 24.82 26.47 21.86
N VAL A 950 25.81 26.25 22.73
CA VAL A 950 26.36 27.27 23.63
C VAL A 950 27.73 27.74 23.17
N GLY A 951 28.53 26.84 22.59
CA GLY A 951 29.88 27.18 22.17
C GLY A 951 30.71 25.95 21.80
N ARG A 952 32.04 26.14 21.75
CA ARG A 952 33.01 25.06 21.58
C ARG A 952 34.04 25.11 22.68
N ASP A 953 34.39 23.96 23.21
CA ASP A 953 35.47 23.80 24.19
C ASP A 953 36.67 23.05 23.58
N GLY A 954 37.88 23.40 24.07
CA GLY A 954 39.15 22.73 23.78
C GLY A 954 40.12 23.50 22.87
N THR A 955 41.41 23.22 23.02
CA THR A 955 42.51 23.63 22.11
C THR A 955 42.93 22.44 21.26
N GLY A 956 42.42 22.35 20.03
CA GLY A 956 42.64 21.20 19.13
C GLY A 956 41.34 20.75 18.46
N GLU A 957 40.96 19.47 18.58
CA GLU A 957 39.65 18.95 18.16
C GLU A 957 38.52 19.54 19.03
N ARG A 958 38.08 20.75 18.65
CA ARG A 958 37.04 21.52 19.36
C ARG A 958 35.71 20.79 19.38
N GLN A 959 35.19 20.50 20.56
CA GLN A 959 33.89 19.86 20.74
C GLN A 959 32.78 20.88 20.88
N ARG A 960 31.61 20.59 20.29
CA ARG A 960 30.42 21.45 20.43
C ARG A 960 29.75 21.18 21.78
N VAL A 961 29.44 22.27 22.50
CA VAL A 961 28.76 22.25 23.80
C VAL A 961 27.31 22.67 23.62
N TYR A 962 26.40 21.92 24.24
CA TYR A 962 24.97 22.16 24.22
C TYR A 962 24.39 22.28 25.63
N ARG A 963 23.23 22.92 25.76
CA ARG A 963 22.41 22.94 26.98
C ARG A 963 20.97 22.61 26.65
N VAL A 964 20.25 22.01 27.59
CA VAL A 964 18.80 21.83 27.47
C VAL A 964 18.11 23.18 27.68
N VAL A 965 17.11 23.48 26.85
CA VAL A 965 16.31 24.72 26.92
C VAL A 965 14.83 24.43 26.65
N GLY A 966 13.97 25.39 26.99
CA GLY A 966 12.53 25.31 26.81
C GLY A 966 11.77 24.86 28.06
N GLY A 967 12.43 24.73 29.21
CA GLY A 967 11.77 24.51 30.50
C GLY A 967 11.11 25.78 31.07
N ASP A 968 11.56 26.95 30.64
CA ASP A 968 11.15 28.29 31.06
C ASP A 968 9.97 28.85 30.26
N ASP A 969 9.13 27.98 29.68
CA ASP A 969 8.08 28.35 28.74
C ASP A 969 6.68 28.47 29.35
N GLY A 970 6.62 28.53 30.69
CA GLY A 970 5.39 28.62 31.50
C GLY A 970 4.81 27.26 31.92
N ARG A 971 5.44 26.13 31.54
CA ARG A 971 4.96 24.78 31.89
C ARG A 971 4.84 24.51 33.39
N ASP A 972 5.67 25.12 34.23
CA ASP A 972 5.64 24.89 35.67
C ASP A 972 4.29 25.29 36.28
N LYS A 973 3.71 26.41 35.84
CA LYS A 973 2.38 26.85 36.28
C LYS A 973 1.30 25.84 35.86
N ILE A 974 1.39 25.32 34.64
CA ILE A 974 0.48 24.29 34.10
C ILE A 974 0.61 23.00 34.93
N PHE A 975 1.83 22.60 35.24
CA PHE A 975 2.12 21.40 36.03
C PHE A 975 1.59 21.49 37.46
N GLN A 976 1.73 22.66 38.12
CA GLN A 976 1.14 22.88 39.44
C GLN A 976 -0.39 22.79 39.41
N ASN A 977 -1.03 23.33 38.37
CA ASN A 977 -2.48 23.21 38.18
C ASN A 977 -2.91 21.76 38.00
N TRP A 978 -2.22 20.98 37.15
CA TRP A 978 -2.53 19.56 36.95
C TRP A 978 -2.34 18.74 38.23
N LEU A 979 -1.25 19.00 38.97
CA LEU A 979 -0.96 18.33 40.24
C LEU A 979 -2.04 18.63 41.29
N ALA A 980 -2.54 19.86 41.35
CA ALA A 980 -3.63 20.24 42.26
C ALA A 980 -4.95 19.52 41.93
N LEU A 981 -5.21 19.19 40.66
CA LEU A 981 -6.41 18.46 40.22
C LEU A 981 -6.31 16.95 40.46
N GLU A 982 -5.10 16.37 40.44
CA GLU A 982 -4.88 14.93 40.64
C GLU A 982 -4.75 14.54 42.13
N LYS A 983 -4.40 15.49 43.01
CA LYS A 983 -4.44 15.26 44.46
C LYS A 983 -5.89 15.05 44.92
N PRO A 984 -6.18 14.03 45.74
CA PRO A 984 -7.51 13.87 46.33
C PRO A 984 -7.85 15.15 47.11
N GLN A 985 -9.04 15.71 46.85
CA GLN A 985 -9.55 16.79 47.70
C GLN A 985 -9.64 16.25 49.13
N ALA A 986 -8.86 16.87 50.01
CA ALA A 986 -8.69 16.46 51.41
C ALA A 986 -10.00 16.51 52.20
#